data_AF-A0AAF5CZK4-F1
#
_entry.id   AF-A0AAF5CZK4-F1
#
_cell.length_a   1.000
_cell.length_b   1.000
_cell.length_c   1.000
_cell.angle_alpha   90.00
_cell.angle_beta   90.00
_cell.angle_gamma   90.00
#
_symmetry.space_group_name_H-M   'P 1'
#
loop_
_entity.id
_entity.type
_entity.pdbx_description
1 polymer ?
#
loop_
_entity_poly.entity_id
_entity_poly.type
_entity_poly.pdbx_seq_one_letter_code
_entity_poly.pdbx_strand_id
1 'polypeptide(L)'
;NFQFADLNIRFTGNKEKTLNLVRRAIRMGYDSVAINIDVGLFFCPELKNDEGPPSKKRKKKENGNGSVPSLPEPYIIDENLLDLTSLNKEGKKFRQYTRLTCDLTDSTSVFRLQQALKDSPFDIVAVRPHSLDILNTIAKKGTFVDIITTDNSQGRICWLTKSKALQGAAYEDGLTFEIIYSTALKDREARRNLITNSRLLLNIFNFGRGVIISSGAEDLSELRGPYDAMNMTVLFGIDSKYARKFVSENPLNVLKRSSSRKTLKCTYIEVPINNEKELDRYKEIVNIDEIKKNMVIQFFCRFISLSNNLILSKRSCSYFKNKEVIWNGVLLGRSNYPSEEFIKSCDEERKNKLNVKIKEVEIISGFFDFFPTKISDYEWSVLIKCDTLKQTLDQIIFFKKKELLKERDKIKEEVKKNKKVVEKNSPQPLQVVGINNFPIGMNKSIIKYENQNYTHSLLLNNTPKIVIDCRYIPNLSIRAQHLTGLQISYVISDNRKRLEPWPVCLANFTYSLNESVIKQMNFLKSEKSLDEVSTKNYTEIYDSSKVVYLSPDAEDELEHIKGDEVFVIGGIVDRVTEHNIPKHASLEAAMKDNVRCAKLPLDKYVKWKSGRKYLTLTAVVNILQDVYDSNDDWNYSLQKNIPVRNVRGPEEKHSGNKELLASIREYNKRVLSAVEEKLNYCDIIKDEQ
;
A
#
# COMPACT_ATOMS: atom_id res chain seq x y z
N ASN A 1 13.43 -22.54 -33.14
CA ASN A 1 12.19 -22.75 -32.36
C ASN A 1 12.55 -23.17 -30.94
N PHE A 2 12.39 -22.27 -29.98
CA PHE A 2 12.43 -22.57 -28.54
C PHE A 2 10.98 -22.70 -28.09
N GLN A 3 10.64 -23.67 -27.23
CA GLN A 3 9.25 -23.83 -26.76
C GLN A 3 9.12 -23.82 -25.23
N PHE A 4 9.68 -24.82 -24.56
CA PHE A 4 9.57 -25.04 -23.13
C PHE A 4 10.93 -25.33 -22.51
N ALA A 5 11.22 -24.65 -21.39
CA ALA A 5 12.43 -24.89 -20.62
C ALA A 5 12.15 -25.21 -19.17
N ASP A 6 12.95 -26.11 -18.61
CA ASP A 6 13.15 -26.25 -17.17
C ASP A 6 14.58 -25.81 -16.84
N LEU A 7 14.71 -24.68 -16.16
CA LEU A 7 16.01 -24.07 -15.87
C LEU A 7 16.60 -24.51 -14.52
N ASN A 8 16.06 -25.56 -13.88
CA ASN A 8 16.55 -26.02 -12.58
C ASN A 8 16.42 -27.55 -12.38
N ILE A 9 17.29 -28.34 -13.00
CA ILE A 9 17.47 -29.75 -12.61
C ILE A 9 18.71 -29.85 -11.70
N ARG A 10 18.54 -30.30 -10.46
CA ARG A 10 19.63 -30.31 -9.47
C ARG A 10 20.60 -31.47 -9.72
N PHE A 11 21.89 -31.16 -9.83
CA PHE A 11 22.95 -32.16 -9.83
C PHE A 11 23.44 -32.41 -8.40
N THR A 12 23.18 -33.60 -7.86
CA THR A 12 23.55 -33.99 -6.50
C THR A 12 24.77 -34.92 -6.44
N GLY A 13 25.60 -34.94 -7.49
CA GLY A 13 26.75 -35.84 -7.63
C GLY A 13 26.44 -37.19 -8.30
N ASN A 14 25.17 -37.60 -8.37
CA ASN A 14 24.77 -38.83 -9.06
C ASN A 14 24.48 -38.57 -10.55
N LYS A 15 25.42 -39.01 -11.40
CA LYS A 15 25.38 -38.86 -12.86
C LYS A 15 24.18 -39.58 -13.49
N GLU A 16 23.92 -40.82 -13.09
CA GLU A 16 22.83 -41.63 -13.64
C GLU A 16 21.45 -41.06 -13.30
N LYS A 17 21.27 -40.62 -12.06
CA LYS A 17 20.03 -39.99 -11.60
C LYS A 17 19.71 -38.73 -12.40
N THR A 18 20.73 -37.90 -12.63
CA THR A 18 20.62 -36.65 -13.41
C THR A 18 20.31 -36.95 -14.88
N LEU A 19 20.97 -37.96 -15.47
CA LEU A 19 20.68 -38.44 -16.81
C LEU A 19 19.23 -38.89 -16.97
N ASN A 20 18.71 -39.63 -16.00
CA ASN A 20 17.32 -40.09 -16.01
C ASN A 20 16.31 -38.95 -15.88
N LEU A 21 16.61 -37.93 -15.07
CA LEU A 21 15.81 -36.70 -14.98
C LEU A 21 15.73 -35.97 -16.34
N VAL A 22 16.87 -35.80 -17.02
CA VAL A 22 16.90 -35.14 -18.34
C VAL A 22 16.16 -35.95 -19.41
N ARG A 23 16.34 -37.28 -19.44
CA ARG A 23 15.55 -38.17 -20.32
C ARG A 23 14.06 -38.01 -20.07
N ARG A 24 13.63 -37.94 -18.81
CA ARG A 24 12.23 -37.76 -18.43
C ARG A 24 11.72 -36.39 -18.86
N ALA A 25 12.50 -35.32 -18.69
CA ALA A 25 12.14 -33.97 -19.12
C ALA A 25 11.93 -33.88 -20.64
N ILE A 26 12.83 -34.47 -21.43
CA ILE A 26 12.72 -34.55 -22.89
C ILE A 26 11.44 -35.29 -23.29
N ARG A 27 11.19 -36.45 -22.68
CA ARG A 27 9.97 -37.24 -22.94
C ARG A 27 8.68 -36.49 -22.57
N MET A 28 8.74 -35.60 -21.58
CA MET A 28 7.61 -34.74 -21.19
C MET A 28 7.41 -33.53 -22.11
N GLY A 29 8.35 -33.26 -23.03
CA GLY A 29 8.24 -32.20 -24.04
C GLY A 29 9.06 -30.93 -23.75
N TYR A 30 10.03 -30.96 -22.83
CA TYR A 30 11.00 -29.88 -22.69
C TYR A 30 12.06 -29.96 -23.79
N ASP A 31 12.26 -28.88 -24.55
CA ASP A 31 13.34 -28.78 -25.55
C ASP A 31 14.60 -28.12 -25.00
N SER A 32 14.51 -27.42 -23.86
CA SER A 32 15.68 -26.79 -23.23
C SER A 32 15.73 -27.13 -21.73
N VAL A 33 16.91 -27.50 -21.23
CA VAL A 33 17.09 -27.88 -19.82
C VAL A 33 18.37 -27.26 -19.28
N ALA A 34 18.35 -26.74 -18.04
CA ALA A 34 19.54 -26.31 -17.34
C ALA A 34 19.87 -27.22 -16.14
N ILE A 35 21.10 -27.73 -16.10
CA ILE A 35 21.62 -28.50 -14.98
C ILE A 35 22.21 -27.53 -13.96
N ASN A 36 21.65 -27.55 -12.76
CA ASN A 36 21.99 -26.66 -11.65
C ASN A 36 22.95 -27.33 -10.67
N ILE A 37 24.08 -26.67 -10.42
CA ILE A 37 24.95 -26.95 -9.29
C ILE A 37 24.68 -25.91 -8.21
N ASP A 38 24.20 -26.37 -7.07
CA ASP A 38 23.90 -25.53 -5.93
C ASP A 38 25.07 -25.54 -4.94
N VAL A 39 25.75 -24.39 -4.79
CA VAL A 39 26.92 -24.26 -3.92
C VAL A 39 26.57 -23.67 -2.54
N GLY A 40 25.32 -23.29 -2.32
CA GLY A 40 24.88 -22.69 -1.04
C GLY A 40 25.73 -21.47 -0.64
N LEU A 41 26.19 -21.44 0.61
CA LEU A 41 26.95 -20.34 1.22
C LEU A 41 28.43 -20.24 0.81
N PHE A 42 28.82 -20.83 -0.32
CA PHE A 42 30.21 -20.91 -0.79
C PHE A 42 30.98 -19.57 -0.81
N PHE A 43 30.29 -18.45 -1.07
CA PHE A 43 30.91 -17.12 -1.12
C PHE A 43 30.84 -16.35 0.21
N CYS A 44 30.07 -16.84 1.17
CA CYS A 44 29.90 -16.21 2.47
C CYS A 44 31.12 -16.48 3.36
N PRO A 45 31.48 -15.55 4.26
CA PRO A 45 32.51 -15.82 5.27
C PRO A 45 32.10 -17.02 6.15
N GLU A 46 33.06 -17.87 6.52
CA GLU A 46 32.81 -18.93 7.51
C GLU A 46 32.27 -18.31 8.80
N LEU A 47 31.07 -18.73 9.23
CA LEU A 47 30.54 -18.42 10.54
C LEU A 47 31.47 -19.06 11.58
N LYS A 48 32.15 -18.24 12.39
CA LYS A 48 32.83 -18.70 13.59
C LYS A 48 31.76 -19.16 14.60
N ASN A 49 31.25 -20.36 14.43
CA ASN A 49 30.58 -21.09 15.49
C ASN A 49 31.69 -21.59 16.42
N ASP A 50 31.80 -20.99 17.60
CA ASP A 50 31.81 -21.72 18.87
C ASP A 50 32.07 -20.74 20.00
N GLU A 51 31.06 -20.61 20.86
CA GLU A 51 31.14 -20.07 22.21
C GLU A 51 32.15 -20.91 23.00
N GLY A 52 33.39 -20.44 23.06
CA GLY A 52 34.44 -21.02 23.88
C GLY A 52 35.65 -20.09 23.94
N PRO A 53 36.27 -19.89 25.12
CA PRO A 53 37.41 -18.99 25.24
C PRO A 53 38.59 -19.51 24.40
N PRO A 54 39.42 -18.59 23.84
CA PRO A 54 40.25 -18.86 22.67
C PRO A 54 41.29 -19.94 22.96
N SER A 55 41.08 -21.13 22.42
CA SER A 55 42.05 -22.22 22.49
C SER A 55 43.25 -21.90 21.57
N LYS A 56 44.39 -21.62 22.21
CA LYS A 56 45.68 -21.38 21.56
C LYS A 56 46.08 -22.60 20.71
N LYS A 57 46.41 -22.32 19.45
CA LYS A 57 47.20 -23.14 18.51
C LYS A 57 46.54 -24.42 17.99
N ARG A 58 45.69 -24.27 16.97
CA ARG A 58 45.80 -25.16 15.80
C ARG A 58 46.86 -24.58 14.86
N LYS A 59 47.99 -25.28 14.78
CA LYS A 59 49.13 -24.97 13.90
C LYS A 59 48.65 -24.93 12.44
N LYS A 60 48.62 -23.72 11.88
CA LYS A 60 49.27 -23.33 10.62
C LYS A 60 49.58 -24.52 9.68
N LYS A 61 48.60 -24.89 8.86
CA LYS A 61 48.89 -25.31 7.48
C LYS A 61 48.36 -24.22 6.57
N GLU A 62 49.31 -23.68 5.82
CA GLU A 62 49.18 -22.85 4.62
C GLU A 62 48.79 -21.37 4.83
N ASN A 63 49.86 -20.61 5.06
CA ASN A 63 50.03 -19.28 4.48
C ASN A 63 49.79 -19.34 2.96
N GLY A 64 48.77 -18.63 2.48
CA GLY A 64 48.59 -18.34 1.06
C GLY A 64 47.54 -17.25 0.94
N ASN A 65 47.88 -16.14 0.30
CA ASN A 65 46.98 -15.03 0.01
C ASN A 65 45.60 -15.55 -0.39
N GLY A 66 44.54 -15.11 0.31
CA GLY A 66 43.19 -15.66 0.21
C GLY A 66 42.73 -15.91 -1.22
N SER A 67 43.01 -17.12 -1.72
CA SER A 67 42.55 -17.60 -3.00
C SER A 67 41.08 -17.95 -2.82
N VAL A 68 40.22 -17.31 -3.60
CA VAL A 68 38.82 -17.71 -3.70
C VAL A 68 38.82 -19.20 -4.08
N PRO A 69 38.13 -20.08 -3.34
CA PRO A 69 38.04 -21.49 -3.72
C PRO A 69 37.51 -21.59 -5.16
N SER A 70 38.16 -22.41 -5.97
CA SER A 70 37.81 -22.59 -7.39
C SER A 70 36.37 -23.07 -7.52
N LEU A 71 35.61 -22.47 -8.44
CA LEU A 71 34.24 -22.89 -8.74
C LEU A 71 34.18 -24.37 -9.13
N PRO A 72 33.10 -25.10 -8.78
CA PRO A 72 32.91 -26.46 -9.26
C PRO A 72 32.76 -26.47 -10.78
N GLU A 73 33.28 -27.51 -11.43
CA GLU A 73 33.09 -27.71 -12.86
C GLU A 73 31.61 -28.00 -13.17
N PRO A 74 31.05 -27.40 -14.25
CA PRO A 74 29.68 -27.66 -14.64
C PRO A 74 29.50 -29.10 -15.11
N TYR A 75 28.39 -29.72 -14.72
CA TYR A 75 28.03 -31.05 -15.20
C TYR A 75 27.24 -30.96 -16.50
N ILE A 76 27.81 -31.52 -17.58
CA ILE A 76 27.20 -31.60 -18.91
C ILE A 76 26.91 -33.07 -19.22
N ILE A 77 25.76 -33.34 -19.85
CA ILE A 77 25.35 -34.69 -20.22
C ILE A 77 25.74 -34.91 -21.68
N ASP A 78 26.26 -36.09 -21.98
CA ASP A 78 26.50 -36.48 -23.37
C ASP A 78 25.17 -36.65 -24.12
N GLU A 79 24.98 -35.86 -25.18
CA GLU A 79 23.77 -35.89 -26.02
C GLU A 79 23.55 -37.27 -26.67
N ASN A 80 24.60 -38.07 -26.86
CA ASN A 80 24.50 -39.43 -27.41
C ASN A 80 23.72 -40.40 -26.50
N LEU A 81 23.62 -40.10 -25.21
CA LEU A 81 22.89 -40.93 -24.23
C LEU A 81 21.39 -40.59 -24.16
N LEU A 82 20.93 -39.60 -24.93
CA LEU A 82 19.57 -39.07 -24.91
C LEU A 82 18.81 -39.47 -26.18
N ASP A 83 17.56 -39.91 -26.01
CA ASP A 83 16.66 -40.13 -27.15
C ASP A 83 16.03 -38.81 -27.60
N LEU A 84 16.58 -38.24 -28.68
CA LEU A 84 16.12 -36.97 -29.27
C LEU A 84 15.13 -37.16 -30.43
N THR A 85 14.73 -38.40 -30.74
CA THR A 85 13.89 -38.70 -31.90
C THR A 85 12.56 -37.96 -31.87
N SER A 86 11.95 -37.83 -30.69
CA SER A 86 10.67 -37.14 -30.50
C SER A 86 10.79 -35.64 -30.74
N LEU A 87 11.84 -34.99 -30.25
CA LEU A 87 12.08 -33.56 -30.48
C LEU A 87 12.40 -33.27 -31.95
N ASN A 88 13.21 -34.12 -32.58
CA ASN A 88 13.58 -33.97 -33.99
C ASN A 88 12.36 -34.10 -34.92
N LYS A 89 11.43 -35.02 -34.63
CA LYS A 89 10.16 -35.15 -35.37
C LYS A 89 9.31 -33.88 -35.31
N GLU A 90 9.38 -33.14 -34.21
CA GLU A 90 8.67 -31.87 -34.04
C GLU A 90 9.46 -30.67 -34.61
N GLY A 91 10.62 -30.91 -35.25
CA GLY A 91 11.50 -29.86 -35.77
C GLY A 91 12.19 -29.04 -34.68
N LYS A 92 12.41 -29.63 -33.50
CA LYS A 92 13.02 -28.98 -32.33
C LYS A 92 14.41 -29.53 -32.08
N LYS A 93 15.33 -28.64 -31.70
CA LYS A 93 16.69 -28.98 -31.27
C LYS A 93 16.76 -28.92 -29.74
N PHE A 94 17.23 -30.00 -29.12
CA PHE A 94 17.51 -30.03 -27.69
C PHE A 94 18.64 -29.04 -27.34
N ARG A 95 18.48 -28.30 -26.24
CA ARG A 95 19.51 -27.38 -25.74
C ARG A 95 19.76 -27.64 -24.27
N GLN A 96 21.02 -27.92 -23.95
CA GLN A 96 21.47 -28.03 -22.57
C GLN A 96 22.18 -26.75 -22.14
N TYR A 97 21.90 -26.30 -20.92
CA TYR A 97 22.55 -25.17 -20.28
C TYR A 97 23.12 -25.57 -18.92
N THR A 98 24.10 -24.79 -18.47
CA THR A 98 24.73 -24.95 -17.15
C THR A 98 24.30 -23.83 -16.23
N ARG A 99 23.92 -24.17 -14.99
CA ARG A 99 23.46 -23.20 -14.00
C ARG A 99 24.23 -23.33 -12.69
N LEU A 100 24.60 -22.19 -12.13
CA LEU A 100 25.14 -22.06 -10.78
C LEU A 100 24.10 -21.39 -9.87
N THR A 101 23.83 -21.95 -8.69
CA THR A 101 23.01 -21.31 -7.65
C THR A 101 23.83 -21.10 -6.38
N CYS A 102 23.78 -19.91 -5.78
CA CYS A 102 24.44 -19.63 -4.51
C CYS A 102 23.60 -18.75 -3.57
N ASP A 103 23.89 -18.86 -2.28
CA ASP A 103 23.34 -18.01 -1.21
C ASP A 103 24.23 -16.79 -0.98
N LEU A 104 23.61 -15.63 -0.80
CA LEU A 104 24.33 -14.40 -0.45
C LEU A 104 23.74 -13.79 0.81
N THR A 105 24.61 -13.58 1.80
CA THR A 105 24.30 -12.98 3.12
C THR A 105 24.76 -11.54 3.24
N ASP A 106 25.83 -11.16 2.54
CA ASP A 106 26.50 -9.88 2.73
C ASP A 106 26.99 -9.25 1.42
N SER A 107 27.21 -7.93 1.42
CA SER A 107 27.78 -7.22 0.27
C SER A 107 29.15 -7.75 -0.18
N THR A 108 29.92 -8.34 0.74
CA THR A 108 31.21 -9.01 0.45
C THR A 108 31.02 -10.29 -0.36
N SER A 109 29.99 -11.07 -0.05
CA SER A 109 29.66 -12.30 -0.79
C SER A 109 29.28 -11.99 -2.25
N VAL A 110 28.55 -10.89 -2.48
CA VAL A 110 28.24 -10.37 -3.82
C VAL A 110 29.50 -10.04 -4.61
N PHE A 111 30.49 -9.40 -3.98
CA PHE A 111 31.76 -9.06 -4.62
C PHE A 111 32.60 -10.31 -4.96
N ARG A 112 32.66 -11.28 -4.05
CA ARG A 112 33.36 -12.56 -4.29
C ARG A 112 32.74 -13.35 -5.44
N LEU A 113 31.40 -13.41 -5.48
CA LEU A 113 30.66 -14.01 -6.59
C LEU A 113 31.02 -13.31 -7.92
N GLN A 114 30.96 -11.97 -7.96
CA GLN A 114 31.29 -11.21 -9.17
C GLN A 114 32.72 -11.48 -9.66
N GLN A 115 33.69 -11.59 -8.75
CA GLN A 115 35.07 -11.89 -9.10
C GLN A 115 35.24 -13.32 -9.62
N ALA A 116 34.57 -14.29 -9.00
CA ALA A 116 34.59 -15.69 -9.44
C ALA A 116 33.89 -15.89 -10.80
N LEU A 117 32.91 -15.05 -11.14
CA LEU A 117 32.14 -15.17 -12.37
C LEU A 117 32.84 -14.66 -13.63
N LYS A 118 33.97 -13.95 -13.51
CA LYS A 118 34.68 -13.37 -14.67
C LYS A 118 35.09 -14.44 -15.70
N ASP A 119 35.59 -15.57 -15.21
CA ASP A 119 36.03 -16.70 -16.03
C ASP A 119 35.11 -17.93 -15.84
N SER A 120 33.84 -17.68 -15.50
CA SER A 120 32.93 -18.76 -15.14
C SER A 120 32.46 -19.54 -16.37
N PRO A 121 32.50 -20.88 -16.31
CA PRO A 121 31.99 -21.73 -17.39
C PRO A 121 30.45 -21.84 -17.39
N PHE A 122 29.76 -21.23 -16.43
CA PHE A 122 28.30 -21.37 -16.27
C PHE A 122 27.50 -20.42 -17.17
N ASP A 123 26.49 -20.96 -17.84
CA ASP A 123 25.60 -20.21 -18.74
C ASP A 123 24.58 -19.37 -17.98
N ILE A 124 24.11 -19.81 -16.82
CA ILE A 124 23.07 -19.16 -16.01
C ILE A 124 23.56 -19.01 -14.57
N VAL A 125 23.36 -17.82 -13.99
CA VAL A 125 23.70 -17.54 -12.59
C VAL A 125 22.43 -17.19 -11.83
N ALA A 126 22.12 -18.00 -10.82
CA ALA A 126 21.02 -17.80 -9.90
C ALA A 126 21.54 -17.48 -8.50
N VAL A 127 20.85 -16.58 -7.80
CA VAL A 127 21.21 -16.15 -6.45
C VAL A 127 20.02 -16.23 -5.52
N ARG A 128 20.26 -16.68 -4.29
CA ARG A 128 19.35 -16.67 -3.15
C ARG A 128 19.73 -15.55 -2.17
N PRO A 129 19.09 -14.37 -2.23
CA PRO A 129 19.39 -13.27 -1.32
C PRO A 129 18.69 -13.47 0.02
N HIS A 130 19.43 -13.36 1.12
CA HIS A 130 18.86 -13.41 2.47
C HIS A 130 18.11 -12.13 2.87
N SER A 131 18.42 -10.99 2.23
CA SER A 131 17.80 -9.70 2.56
C SER A 131 17.54 -8.83 1.34
N LEU A 132 16.66 -7.84 1.51
CA LEU A 132 16.35 -6.85 0.47
C LEU A 132 17.59 -6.02 0.09
N ASP A 133 18.47 -5.73 1.05
CA ASP A 133 19.65 -4.92 0.80
C ASP A 133 20.63 -5.61 -0.13
N ILE A 134 20.73 -6.93 -0.04
CA ILE A 134 21.53 -7.75 -0.95
C ILE A 134 20.90 -7.76 -2.33
N LEU A 135 19.57 -7.93 -2.42
CA LEU A 135 18.85 -7.83 -3.70
C LEU A 135 19.10 -6.46 -4.38
N ASN A 136 19.00 -5.37 -3.62
CA ASN A 136 19.29 -4.02 -4.11
C ASN A 136 20.77 -3.86 -4.51
N THR A 137 21.68 -4.53 -3.81
CA THR A 137 23.11 -4.51 -4.13
C THR A 137 23.40 -5.26 -5.42
N ILE A 138 22.76 -6.41 -5.64
CA ILE A 138 22.86 -7.19 -6.89
C ILE A 138 22.31 -6.37 -8.05
N ALA A 139 21.10 -5.81 -7.88
CA ALA A 139 20.45 -4.94 -8.86
C ALA A 139 21.38 -3.78 -9.31
N LYS A 140 22.01 -3.09 -8.34
CA LYS A 140 22.94 -1.98 -8.62
C LYS A 140 24.29 -2.42 -9.21
N LYS A 141 24.87 -3.51 -8.71
CA LYS A 141 26.26 -3.92 -9.07
C LYS A 141 26.35 -4.65 -10.41
N GLY A 142 25.25 -5.12 -10.97
CA GLY A 142 25.16 -5.29 -12.43
C GLY A 142 24.68 -6.63 -12.96
N THR A 143 25.06 -6.87 -14.21
CA THR A 143 24.47 -7.82 -15.16
C THR A 143 24.91 -9.27 -15.00
N PHE A 144 25.60 -9.61 -13.90
CA PHE A 144 26.19 -10.94 -13.73
C PHE A 144 25.21 -11.97 -13.12
N VAL A 145 24.09 -11.52 -12.55
CA VAL A 145 23.01 -12.38 -12.05
C VAL A 145 21.83 -12.35 -13.02
N ASP A 146 21.24 -13.52 -13.28
CA ASP A 146 20.06 -13.67 -14.14
C ASP A 146 18.80 -13.96 -13.33
N ILE A 147 18.91 -14.91 -12.40
CA ILE A 147 17.77 -15.44 -11.66
C ILE A 147 17.91 -15.08 -10.18
N ILE A 148 16.83 -14.57 -9.59
CA ILE A 148 16.65 -14.48 -8.14
C ILE A 148 15.76 -15.64 -7.74
N THR A 149 16.30 -16.55 -6.95
CA THR A 149 15.56 -17.69 -6.41
C THR A 149 15.46 -17.58 -4.89
N THR A 150 14.58 -18.35 -4.29
CA THR A 150 14.25 -18.24 -2.86
C THR A 150 14.13 -19.61 -2.22
N ASP A 151 14.62 -19.74 -0.99
CA ASP A 151 14.37 -20.93 -0.19
C ASP A 151 13.02 -20.83 0.53
N ASN A 152 12.12 -21.78 0.27
CA ASN A 152 10.80 -21.86 0.90
C ASN A 152 10.78 -22.75 2.16
N SER A 153 11.94 -23.24 2.60
CA SER A 153 12.08 -24.02 3.83
C SER A 153 11.90 -23.17 5.09
N GLN A 154 12.33 -21.90 5.06
CA GLN A 154 12.42 -21.00 6.23
C GLN A 154 11.14 -20.17 6.48
N GLY A 155 9.98 -20.59 5.96
CA GLY A 155 8.73 -19.87 6.14
C GLY A 155 8.53 -18.74 5.14
N ARG A 156 7.89 -17.66 5.60
CA ARG A 156 7.56 -16.49 4.79
C ARG A 156 8.78 -15.60 4.59
N ILE A 157 8.99 -15.15 3.36
CA ILE A 157 10.10 -14.25 3.01
C ILE A 157 9.62 -12.79 3.07
N CYS A 158 9.99 -12.07 4.13
CA CYS A 158 9.48 -10.73 4.40
C CYS A 158 9.77 -9.71 3.28
N TRP A 159 10.92 -9.81 2.62
CA TRP A 159 11.31 -8.87 1.57
C TRP A 159 10.52 -9.04 0.26
N LEU A 160 9.83 -10.17 0.06
CA LEU A 160 8.92 -10.36 -1.08
C LEU A 160 7.73 -9.40 -1.06
N THR A 161 7.45 -8.71 0.05
CA THR A 161 6.35 -7.72 0.14
C THR A 161 6.68 -6.38 -0.51
N LYS A 162 7.95 -6.11 -0.85
CA LYS A 162 8.43 -4.77 -1.25
C LYS A 162 8.29 -4.53 -2.76
N SER A 163 7.03 -4.39 -3.21
CA SER A 163 6.63 -4.25 -4.63
C SER A 163 7.55 -3.35 -5.49
N LYS A 164 7.86 -2.12 -5.05
CA LYS A 164 8.67 -1.19 -5.85
C LYS A 164 10.10 -1.67 -6.10
N ALA A 165 10.75 -2.24 -5.08
CA ALA A 165 12.13 -2.72 -5.20
C ALA A 165 12.19 -3.95 -6.14
N LEU A 166 11.23 -4.87 -6.00
CA LEU A 166 11.13 -6.07 -6.84
C LEU A 166 10.79 -5.72 -8.29
N GLN A 167 9.87 -4.78 -8.53
CA GLN A 167 9.54 -4.30 -9.87
C GLN A 167 10.73 -3.58 -10.51
N GLY A 168 11.46 -2.76 -9.77
CA GLY A 168 12.71 -2.15 -10.24
C GLY A 168 13.72 -3.21 -10.67
N ALA A 169 14.01 -4.16 -9.77
CA ALA A 169 14.93 -5.27 -10.05
C ALA A 169 14.54 -6.07 -11.31
N ALA A 170 13.25 -6.36 -11.51
CA ALA A 170 12.82 -7.16 -12.67
C ALA A 170 12.69 -6.36 -13.97
N TYR A 171 12.13 -5.16 -13.92
CA TYR A 171 11.78 -4.40 -15.13
C TYR A 171 12.86 -3.42 -15.55
N GLU A 172 13.59 -2.84 -14.59
CA GLU A 172 14.70 -1.91 -14.86
C GLU A 172 16.01 -2.68 -15.01
N ASP A 173 16.31 -3.57 -14.06
CA ASP A 173 17.59 -4.31 -14.06
C ASP A 173 17.53 -5.64 -14.82
N GLY A 174 16.32 -6.08 -15.20
CA GLY A 174 16.10 -7.28 -16.00
C GLY A 174 16.28 -8.62 -15.26
N LEU A 175 16.26 -8.61 -13.93
CA LEU A 175 16.34 -9.83 -13.12
C LEU A 175 15.05 -10.65 -13.24
N THR A 176 15.17 -11.97 -13.21
CA THR A 176 14.01 -12.86 -13.27
C THR A 176 13.85 -13.60 -11.95
N PHE A 177 12.66 -13.58 -11.36
CA PHE A 177 12.36 -14.32 -10.15
C PHE A 177 11.96 -15.76 -10.47
N GLU A 178 12.37 -16.71 -9.64
CA GLU A 178 12.07 -18.13 -9.85
C GLU A 178 11.15 -18.69 -8.76
N ILE A 179 10.18 -19.49 -9.18
CA ILE A 179 9.35 -20.34 -8.32
C ILE A 179 9.78 -21.80 -8.50
N ILE A 180 10.24 -22.43 -7.43
CA ILE A 180 10.66 -23.84 -7.43
C ILE A 180 9.52 -24.72 -6.90
N TYR A 181 8.85 -25.46 -7.78
CA TYR A 181 7.66 -26.22 -7.38
C TYR A 181 7.95 -27.57 -6.71
N SER A 182 9.15 -28.15 -6.86
CA SER A 182 9.49 -29.44 -6.20
C SER A 182 9.34 -29.38 -4.68
N THR A 183 9.64 -28.22 -4.09
CA THR A 183 9.55 -27.98 -2.65
C THR A 183 8.16 -28.26 -2.09
N ALA A 184 7.10 -27.93 -2.84
CA ALA A 184 5.71 -28.19 -2.44
C ALA A 184 5.30 -29.67 -2.52
N LEU A 185 6.09 -30.52 -3.16
CA LEU A 185 5.82 -31.95 -3.28
C LEU A 185 6.42 -32.74 -2.12
N LYS A 186 7.54 -32.25 -1.58
CA LYS A 186 8.29 -32.89 -0.51
C LYS A 186 7.55 -32.82 0.83
N ASP A 187 7.18 -31.61 1.22
CA ASP A 187 6.69 -31.34 2.57
C ASP A 187 5.44 -30.43 2.57
N ARG A 188 4.55 -30.64 3.56
CA ARG A 188 3.28 -29.91 3.68
C ARG A 188 3.49 -28.47 4.12
N GLU A 189 4.44 -28.21 5.01
CA GLU A 189 4.81 -26.87 5.46
C GLU A 189 5.53 -26.11 4.35
N ALA A 190 6.48 -26.74 3.65
CA ALA A 190 7.12 -26.17 2.47
C ALA A 190 6.10 -25.81 1.37
N ARG A 191 5.06 -26.64 1.18
CA ARG A 191 3.95 -26.35 0.26
C ARG A 191 3.19 -25.08 0.65
N ARG A 192 2.84 -24.93 1.94
CA ARG A 192 2.17 -23.74 2.46
C ARG A 192 3.03 -22.50 2.20
N ASN A 193 4.32 -22.57 2.55
CA ASN A 193 5.26 -21.47 2.37
C ASN A 193 5.42 -21.09 0.89
N LEU A 194 5.56 -22.08 -0.01
CA LEU A 194 5.64 -21.84 -1.46
C LEU A 194 4.41 -21.12 -1.98
N ILE A 195 3.20 -21.57 -1.61
CA ILE A 195 1.95 -20.95 -2.08
C ILE A 195 1.86 -19.51 -1.58
N THR A 196 2.15 -19.25 -0.31
CA THR A 196 2.13 -17.90 0.28
C THR A 196 3.16 -16.99 -0.39
N ASN A 197 4.43 -17.41 -0.47
CA ASN A 197 5.52 -16.62 -1.06
C ASN A 197 5.29 -16.36 -2.56
N SER A 198 4.84 -17.38 -3.31
CA SER A 198 4.56 -17.26 -4.75
C SER A 198 3.40 -16.30 -5.01
N ARG A 199 2.35 -16.31 -4.19
CA ARG A 199 1.25 -15.34 -4.32
C ARG A 199 1.70 -13.92 -4.05
N LEU A 200 2.50 -13.70 -3.00
CA LEU A 200 3.09 -12.38 -2.72
C LEU A 200 3.90 -11.88 -3.92
N LEU A 201 4.73 -12.75 -4.51
CA LEU A 201 5.52 -12.46 -5.70
C LEU A 201 4.64 -12.12 -6.91
N LEU A 202 3.63 -12.93 -7.21
CA LEU A 202 2.78 -12.78 -8.41
C LEU A 202 1.75 -11.65 -8.29
N ASN A 203 1.40 -11.24 -7.08
CA ASN A 203 0.63 -10.02 -6.84
C ASN A 203 1.42 -8.75 -7.20
N ILE A 204 2.76 -8.82 -7.18
CA ILE A 204 3.65 -7.69 -7.53
C ILE A 204 3.90 -7.64 -9.04
N PHE A 205 4.10 -8.80 -9.68
CA PHE A 205 4.42 -8.88 -11.10
C PHE A 205 3.17 -9.03 -11.95
N ASN A 206 2.67 -7.92 -12.49
CA ASN A 206 1.55 -7.90 -13.42
C ASN A 206 1.70 -8.98 -14.51
N PHE A 207 0.74 -9.90 -14.56
CA PHE A 207 0.67 -11.00 -15.54
C PHE A 207 1.85 -11.99 -15.49
N GLY A 208 2.61 -12.03 -14.38
CA GLY A 208 3.76 -12.94 -14.23
C GLY A 208 4.99 -12.56 -15.05
N ARG A 209 5.10 -11.30 -15.51
CA ARG A 209 6.29 -10.83 -16.25
C ARG A 209 7.52 -10.86 -15.34
N GLY A 210 8.59 -11.51 -15.81
CA GLY A 210 9.83 -11.63 -15.05
C GLY A 210 9.79 -12.71 -13.96
N VAL A 211 8.85 -13.66 -14.04
CA VAL A 211 8.80 -14.81 -13.14
C VAL A 211 8.84 -16.12 -13.93
N ILE A 212 9.72 -17.04 -13.56
CA ILE A 212 9.81 -18.39 -14.14
C ILE A 212 9.37 -19.43 -13.13
N ILE A 213 8.96 -20.58 -13.65
CA ILE A 213 8.72 -21.78 -12.84
C ILE A 213 9.70 -22.86 -13.27
N SER A 214 10.40 -23.44 -12.29
CA SER A 214 11.38 -24.50 -12.53
C SER A 214 11.15 -25.65 -11.57
N SER A 215 11.59 -26.86 -11.93
CA SER A 215 11.36 -28.02 -11.06
C SER A 215 12.16 -27.93 -9.78
N GLY A 216 13.46 -27.66 -9.85
CA GLY A 216 14.38 -27.93 -8.74
C GLY A 216 14.35 -29.40 -8.35
N ALA A 217 14.14 -30.29 -9.32
CA ALA A 217 13.98 -31.72 -9.09
C ALA A 217 15.34 -32.38 -8.80
N GLU A 218 15.36 -33.20 -7.75
CA GLU A 218 16.44 -34.13 -7.44
C GLU A 218 16.05 -35.57 -7.76
N ASP A 219 14.75 -35.83 -7.85
CA ASP A 219 14.14 -37.13 -8.06
C ASP A 219 13.09 -37.10 -9.17
N LEU A 220 12.89 -38.23 -9.85
CA LEU A 220 11.93 -38.35 -10.96
C LEU A 220 10.48 -38.06 -10.53
N SER A 221 10.14 -38.28 -9.26
CA SER A 221 8.82 -37.98 -8.67
C SER A 221 8.55 -36.48 -8.55
N GLU A 222 9.59 -35.67 -8.58
CA GLU A 222 9.52 -34.22 -8.39
C GLU A 222 9.35 -33.46 -9.70
N LEU A 223 9.69 -34.09 -10.83
CA LEU A 223 9.62 -33.50 -12.15
C LEU A 223 8.20 -33.60 -12.74
N ARG A 224 7.72 -32.51 -13.33
CA ARG A 224 6.44 -32.44 -14.05
C ARG A 224 6.64 -31.96 -15.47
N GLY A 225 5.69 -32.28 -16.34
CA GLY A 225 5.70 -31.77 -17.70
C GLY A 225 5.38 -30.27 -17.78
N PRO A 226 5.64 -29.63 -18.92
CA PRO A 226 5.46 -28.19 -19.08
C PRO A 226 4.02 -27.73 -18.85
N TYR A 227 3.03 -28.50 -19.31
CA TYR A 227 1.61 -28.18 -19.09
C TYR A 227 1.18 -28.35 -17.64
N ASP A 228 1.72 -29.34 -16.93
CA ASP A 228 1.47 -29.51 -15.50
C ASP A 228 2.10 -28.38 -14.69
N ALA A 229 3.33 -27.99 -15.03
CA ALA A 229 3.99 -26.82 -14.44
C ALA A 229 3.19 -25.52 -14.70
N MET A 230 2.63 -25.34 -15.90
CA MET A 230 1.69 -24.24 -16.18
C MET A 230 0.46 -24.30 -15.27
N ASN A 231 -0.17 -25.47 -15.13
CA ASN A 231 -1.35 -25.64 -14.28
C ASN A 231 -1.05 -25.32 -12.80
N MET A 232 0.16 -25.63 -12.31
CA MET A 232 0.59 -25.26 -10.95
C MET A 232 0.57 -23.74 -10.73
N THR A 233 0.88 -22.93 -11.74
CA THR A 233 0.85 -21.46 -11.60
C THR A 233 -0.55 -20.91 -11.29
N VAL A 234 -1.60 -21.63 -11.70
CA VAL A 234 -2.99 -21.27 -11.40
C VAL A 234 -3.27 -21.34 -9.90
N LEU A 235 -2.65 -22.29 -9.18
CA LEU A 235 -2.74 -22.38 -7.72
C LEU A 235 -2.16 -21.14 -7.03
N PHE A 236 -1.19 -20.48 -7.67
CA PHE A 236 -0.58 -19.24 -7.20
C PHE A 236 -1.35 -17.98 -7.62
N GLY A 237 -2.54 -18.13 -8.22
CA GLY A 237 -3.42 -17.02 -8.60
C GLY A 237 -3.21 -16.47 -10.00
N ILE A 238 -2.41 -17.13 -10.84
CA ILE A 238 -2.23 -16.73 -12.24
C ILE A 238 -3.42 -17.20 -13.09
N ASP A 239 -3.90 -16.30 -13.93
CA ASP A 239 -4.87 -16.66 -14.96
C ASP A 239 -4.20 -17.59 -15.99
N SER A 240 -4.87 -18.70 -16.29
CA SER A 240 -4.49 -19.72 -17.28
C SER A 240 -3.91 -19.15 -18.58
N LYS A 241 -4.41 -18.02 -19.08
CA LYS A 241 -3.90 -17.36 -20.30
C LYS A 241 -2.43 -16.92 -20.21
N TYR A 242 -1.92 -16.65 -19.01
CA TYR A 242 -0.53 -16.21 -18.79
C TYR A 242 0.38 -17.34 -18.32
N ALA A 243 -0.17 -18.49 -17.91
CA ALA A 243 0.58 -19.60 -17.34
C ALA A 243 1.70 -20.11 -18.29
N ARG A 244 1.45 -20.13 -19.60
CA ARG A 244 2.43 -20.54 -20.62
C ARG A 244 3.74 -19.74 -20.53
N LYS A 245 3.69 -18.46 -20.15
CA LYS A 245 4.86 -17.57 -20.15
C LYS A 245 5.95 -18.03 -19.18
N PHE A 246 5.57 -18.67 -18.08
CA PHE A 246 6.47 -19.09 -17.01
C PHE A 246 7.45 -20.19 -17.42
N VAL A 247 7.07 -21.00 -18.41
CA VAL A 247 7.90 -22.10 -18.94
C VAL A 247 8.39 -21.83 -20.36
N SER A 248 7.99 -20.73 -21.01
CA SER A 248 8.35 -20.40 -22.39
C SER A 248 8.98 -19.01 -22.53
N GLU A 249 8.18 -17.95 -22.65
CA GLU A 249 8.63 -16.57 -22.87
C GLU A 249 9.62 -16.08 -21.80
N ASN A 250 9.33 -16.30 -20.52
CA ASN A 250 10.17 -15.82 -19.43
C ASN A 250 11.51 -16.57 -19.35
N PRO A 251 11.56 -17.92 -19.41
CA PRO A 251 12.84 -18.64 -19.52
C PRO A 251 13.66 -18.23 -20.74
N LEU A 252 13.04 -17.96 -21.89
CA LEU A 252 13.76 -17.46 -23.07
C LEU A 252 14.43 -16.11 -22.79
N ASN A 253 13.78 -15.21 -22.05
CA ASN A 253 14.37 -13.93 -21.65
C ASN A 253 15.57 -14.12 -20.71
N VAL A 254 15.51 -15.10 -19.80
CA VAL A 254 16.66 -15.49 -18.96
C VAL A 254 17.83 -15.95 -19.82
N LEU A 255 17.60 -16.84 -20.78
CA LEU A 255 18.66 -17.35 -21.67
C LEU A 255 19.28 -16.24 -22.55
N LYS A 256 18.46 -15.28 -23.01
CA LYS A 256 18.95 -14.11 -23.75
C LYS A 256 19.82 -13.22 -22.86
N ARG A 257 19.34 -12.91 -21.66
CA ARG A 257 20.11 -12.15 -20.66
C ARG A 257 21.42 -12.85 -20.36
N SER A 258 21.38 -14.16 -20.16
CA SER A 258 22.56 -14.90 -19.75
C SER A 258 23.62 -14.97 -20.85
N SER A 259 23.19 -15.10 -22.10
CA SER A 259 24.04 -14.99 -23.29
C SER A 259 24.69 -13.61 -23.44
N SER A 260 23.99 -12.54 -23.00
CA SER A 260 24.53 -11.18 -23.06
C SER A 260 25.74 -10.94 -22.16
N ARG A 261 26.01 -11.83 -21.17
CA ARG A 261 27.23 -11.77 -20.35
C ARG A 261 28.49 -12.17 -21.11
N LYS A 262 28.36 -13.06 -22.10
CA LYS A 262 29.47 -13.51 -22.95
C LYS A 262 29.80 -12.51 -24.06
N THR A 263 28.90 -11.57 -24.35
CA THR A 263 29.06 -10.54 -25.38
C THR A 263 29.36 -9.17 -24.77
N LEU A 264 29.67 -8.15 -25.59
CA LEU A 264 29.95 -6.76 -25.16
C LEU A 264 28.69 -6.01 -24.68
N LYS A 265 27.89 -6.62 -23.78
CA LYS A 265 26.66 -6.10 -23.14
C LYS A 265 25.42 -5.98 -24.04
N CYS A 266 25.45 -6.45 -25.29
CA CYS A 266 24.29 -6.41 -26.18
C CYS A 266 23.99 -7.80 -26.76
N THR A 267 22.70 -8.04 -27.05
CA THR A 267 22.25 -9.21 -27.81
C THR A 267 21.74 -8.71 -29.16
N TYR A 268 22.26 -9.26 -30.25
CA TYR A 268 21.71 -9.03 -31.58
C TYR A 268 20.56 -10.03 -31.81
N ILE A 269 19.39 -9.53 -32.18
CA ILE A 269 18.25 -10.38 -32.58
C ILE A 269 18.01 -10.11 -34.05
N GLU A 270 18.25 -11.13 -34.88
CA GLU A 270 17.84 -11.13 -36.27
C GLU A 270 16.33 -11.43 -36.35
N VAL A 271 15.56 -10.51 -36.90
CA VAL A 271 14.12 -10.70 -37.13
C VAL A 271 13.89 -10.73 -38.65
N PRO A 272 13.27 -11.78 -39.20
CA PRO A 272 12.88 -11.78 -40.60
C PRO A 272 11.79 -10.72 -40.80
N ILE A 273 12.02 -9.76 -41.71
CA ILE A 273 11.07 -8.70 -42.03
C ILE A 273 10.26 -9.14 -43.24
N ASN A 274 8.94 -9.32 -43.06
CA ASN A 274 8.04 -9.70 -44.15
C ASN A 274 7.48 -8.49 -44.93
N ASN A 275 7.54 -7.27 -44.37
CA ASN A 275 6.99 -6.04 -44.97
C ASN A 275 7.82 -4.80 -44.59
N GLU A 276 8.05 -3.88 -45.54
CA GLU A 276 8.76 -2.60 -45.30
C GLU A 276 8.13 -1.73 -44.20
N LYS A 277 6.80 -1.79 -44.02
CA LYS A 277 6.11 -1.05 -42.94
C LYS A 277 6.49 -1.50 -41.53
N GLU A 278 7.00 -2.72 -41.36
CA GLU A 278 7.53 -3.18 -40.07
C GLU A 278 8.95 -2.66 -39.81
N LEU A 279 9.73 -2.37 -40.86
CA LEU A 279 11.08 -1.81 -40.75
C LEU A 279 11.08 -0.49 -39.96
N ASP A 280 10.08 0.37 -40.20
CA ASP A 280 9.95 1.65 -39.50
C ASP A 280 9.80 1.49 -37.98
N ARG A 281 9.23 0.37 -37.50
CA ARG A 281 9.13 0.08 -36.05
C ARG A 281 10.47 -0.21 -35.40
N TYR A 282 11.48 -0.61 -36.18
CA TYR A 282 12.82 -0.97 -35.71
C TYR A 282 13.88 0.09 -36.03
N LYS A 283 13.57 1.08 -36.88
CA LYS A 283 14.48 2.20 -37.20
C LYS A 283 14.70 3.16 -36.02
N GLU A 284 13.74 3.26 -35.10
CA GLU A 284 13.89 4.11 -33.92
C GLU A 284 14.84 3.46 -32.91
N ILE A 285 16.05 4.02 -32.80
CA ILE A 285 16.91 3.79 -31.64
C ILE A 285 16.20 4.42 -30.44
N VAL A 286 15.48 3.61 -29.67
CA VAL A 286 14.83 4.07 -28.45
C VAL A 286 15.89 4.37 -27.40
N ASN A 287 16.22 5.65 -27.22
CA ASN A 287 17.06 6.09 -26.11
C ASN A 287 16.25 6.00 -24.80
N ILE A 288 16.58 5.01 -23.97
CA ILE A 288 15.90 4.74 -22.69
C ILE A 288 15.92 5.99 -21.77
N ASP A 289 16.95 6.84 -21.85
CA ASP A 289 17.05 8.04 -21.02
C ASP A 289 16.08 9.16 -21.45
N GLU A 290 15.69 9.21 -22.72
CA GLU A 290 14.66 10.13 -23.22
C GLU A 290 13.26 9.78 -22.71
N ILE A 291 12.93 8.49 -22.63
CA ILE A 291 11.67 8.01 -22.04
C ILE A 291 11.60 8.41 -20.56
N LYS A 292 12.71 8.25 -19.82
CA LYS A 292 12.80 8.66 -18.41
C LYS A 292 12.54 10.17 -18.25
N LYS A 293 13.13 11.01 -19.10
CA LYS A 293 12.91 12.47 -19.07
C LYS A 293 11.44 12.86 -19.33
N ASN A 294 10.81 12.27 -20.34
CA ASN A 294 9.43 12.61 -20.71
C ASN A 294 8.41 12.18 -19.64
N MET A 295 8.64 11.05 -18.95
CA MET A 295 7.82 10.67 -17.81
C MET A 295 7.95 11.67 -16.64
N VAL A 296 9.16 12.13 -16.32
CA VAL A 296 9.38 13.09 -15.23
C VAL A 296 8.70 14.43 -15.53
N ILE A 297 8.72 14.91 -16.78
CA ILE A 297 8.08 16.18 -17.18
C ILE A 297 6.56 16.10 -17.04
N GLN A 298 5.91 14.99 -17.45
CA GLN A 298 4.47 14.82 -17.24
C GLN A 298 4.09 14.79 -15.74
N PHE A 299 4.92 14.17 -14.90
CA PHE A 299 4.72 14.20 -13.45
C PHE A 299 4.92 15.60 -12.88
N PHE A 300 5.90 16.35 -13.37
CA PHE A 300 6.20 17.71 -12.92
C PHE A 300 5.05 18.67 -13.25
N CYS A 301 4.50 18.61 -14.46
CA CYS A 301 3.32 19.40 -14.84
C CYS A 301 2.07 19.04 -14.01
N ARG A 302 1.89 17.77 -13.65
CA ARG A 302 0.76 17.31 -12.82
C ARG A 302 0.90 17.75 -11.36
N PHE A 303 2.13 17.84 -10.86
CA PHE A 303 2.43 18.38 -9.53
C PHE A 303 2.23 19.89 -9.45
N ILE A 304 2.53 20.63 -10.53
CA ILE A 304 2.30 22.09 -10.61
C ILE A 304 0.81 22.43 -10.47
N SER A 305 -0.09 21.59 -10.98
CA SER A 305 -1.54 21.74 -10.76
C SER A 305 -1.96 21.64 -9.28
N LEU A 306 -1.19 20.93 -8.44
CA LEU A 306 -1.47 20.74 -7.01
C LEU A 306 -0.70 21.72 -6.12
N SER A 307 0.45 22.21 -6.57
CA SER A 307 1.35 23.09 -5.81
C SER A 307 1.07 24.58 -5.93
N ASN A 308 0.03 24.99 -6.68
CA ASN A 308 -0.46 26.37 -6.66
C ASN A 308 -0.86 26.88 -5.26
N ASN A 309 -0.93 26.02 -4.22
CA ASN A 309 -1.13 26.45 -2.84
C ASN A 309 0.09 27.11 -2.17
N LEU A 310 1.33 26.85 -2.59
CA LEU A 310 2.51 27.43 -1.92
C LEU A 310 2.88 28.82 -2.44
N ILE A 311 2.77 29.06 -3.75
CA ILE A 311 3.08 30.37 -4.35
C ILE A 311 2.00 31.41 -3.96
N LEU A 312 0.80 30.95 -3.59
CA LEU A 312 -0.28 31.81 -3.10
C LEU A 312 -0.11 32.25 -1.64
N SER A 313 0.65 31.61 -0.76
CA SER A 313 0.64 32.01 0.67
C SER A 313 1.29 33.39 0.89
N LYS A 314 2.43 33.68 0.25
CA LYS A 314 3.07 35.01 0.32
C LYS A 314 2.27 36.08 -0.41
N ARG A 315 1.76 35.79 -1.61
CA ARG A 315 0.90 36.72 -2.37
C ARG A 315 -0.41 37.02 -1.64
N SER A 316 -1.02 36.00 -1.04
CA SER A 316 -2.29 36.14 -0.31
C SER A 316 -2.11 36.82 1.05
N CYS A 317 -0.97 36.63 1.73
CA CYS A 317 -0.67 37.37 2.97
C CYS A 317 -0.51 38.87 2.70
N SER A 318 0.25 39.23 1.65
CA SER A 318 0.38 40.62 1.21
C SER A 318 -0.95 41.22 0.72
N TYR A 319 -1.80 40.40 0.09
CA TYR A 319 -3.13 40.82 -0.37
C TYR A 319 -4.01 41.29 0.79
N PHE A 320 -4.22 40.48 1.84
CA PHE A 320 -5.08 40.88 2.96
C PHE A 320 -4.50 42.03 3.80
N LYS A 321 -3.16 42.12 3.90
CA LYS A 321 -2.50 43.18 4.64
C LYS A 321 -2.71 44.55 3.98
N ASN A 322 -2.60 44.62 2.65
CA ASN A 322 -2.72 45.88 1.90
C ASN A 322 -4.13 46.14 1.35
N LYS A 323 -5.07 45.19 1.48
CA LYS A 323 -6.44 45.37 0.99
C LYS A 323 -7.14 46.46 1.78
N GLU A 324 -7.55 47.52 1.10
CA GLU A 324 -8.36 48.59 1.66
C GLU A 324 -9.82 48.14 1.86
N VAL A 325 -10.49 48.71 2.84
CA VAL A 325 -11.92 48.48 3.10
C VAL A 325 -12.68 49.60 2.43
N ILE A 326 -13.32 49.30 1.30
CA ILE A 326 -14.02 50.27 0.45
C ILE A 326 -15.52 49.98 0.51
N TRP A 327 -16.34 51.03 0.65
CA TRP A 327 -17.78 50.91 0.58
C TRP A 327 -18.23 50.81 -0.89
N ASN A 328 -18.76 49.65 -1.28
CA ASN A 328 -19.22 49.38 -2.65
C ASN A 328 -20.74 49.57 -2.84
N GLY A 329 -21.44 50.14 -1.86
CA GLY A 329 -22.90 50.14 -1.82
C GLY A 329 -23.47 48.80 -1.35
N VAL A 330 -24.78 48.72 -1.12
CA VAL A 330 -25.44 47.48 -0.71
C VAL A 330 -25.40 46.49 -1.87
N LEU A 331 -24.59 45.43 -1.74
CA LEU A 331 -24.48 44.36 -2.74
C LEU A 331 -25.50 43.22 -2.51
N LEU A 332 -26.34 43.34 -1.47
CA LEU A 332 -27.38 42.38 -1.15
C LEU A 332 -28.50 42.42 -2.22
N GLY A 333 -28.59 41.38 -3.05
CA GLY A 333 -29.67 41.23 -4.02
C GLY A 333 -31.03 40.99 -3.36
N ARG A 334 -32.13 41.35 -4.05
CA ARG A 334 -33.52 41.15 -3.55
C ARG A 334 -33.82 39.71 -3.12
N SER A 335 -33.19 38.71 -3.77
CA SER A 335 -33.35 37.29 -3.47
C SER A 335 -32.69 36.81 -2.17
N ASN A 336 -31.90 37.67 -1.52
CA ASN A 336 -31.11 37.33 -0.34
C ASN A 336 -31.77 37.82 0.96
N TYR A 337 -32.79 38.66 0.83
CA TYR A 337 -33.64 39.04 1.95
C TYR A 337 -34.46 37.83 2.43
N PRO A 338 -34.85 37.80 3.71
CA PRO A 338 -35.73 36.75 4.22
C PRO A 338 -37.05 36.72 3.45
N SER A 339 -37.62 35.53 3.26
CA SER A 339 -38.92 35.40 2.58
C SER A 339 -40.04 36.11 3.36
N GLU A 340 -41.08 36.57 2.64
CA GLU A 340 -42.26 37.16 3.31
C GLU A 340 -42.93 36.19 4.28
N GLU A 341 -42.93 34.89 3.95
CA GLU A 341 -43.43 33.82 4.81
C GLU A 341 -42.63 33.73 6.11
N PHE A 342 -41.30 33.83 6.03
CA PHE A 342 -40.43 33.84 7.20
C PHE A 342 -40.69 35.07 8.08
N ILE A 343 -40.83 36.26 7.48
CA ILE A 343 -41.12 37.50 8.21
C ILE A 343 -42.48 37.41 8.93
N LYS A 344 -43.51 36.84 8.28
CA LYS A 344 -44.83 36.61 8.89
C LYS A 344 -44.80 35.59 10.03
N SER A 345 -43.89 34.61 9.96
CA SER A 345 -43.75 33.58 11.01
C SER A 345 -43.06 34.08 12.29
N CYS A 346 -42.39 35.23 12.25
CA CYS A 346 -41.71 35.81 13.40
C CYS A 346 -42.68 36.61 14.29
N ASP A 347 -42.52 36.50 15.60
CA ASP A 347 -43.08 37.41 16.61
C ASP A 347 -42.43 38.80 16.53
N GLU A 348 -43.07 39.81 17.13
CA GLU A 348 -42.61 41.21 17.06
C GLU A 348 -41.19 41.43 17.58
N GLU A 349 -40.78 40.74 18.65
CA GLU A 349 -39.40 40.83 19.15
C GLU A 349 -38.40 40.28 18.12
N ARG A 350 -38.70 39.12 17.52
CA ARG A 350 -37.86 38.54 16.46
C ARG A 350 -37.87 39.38 15.19
N LYS A 351 -38.97 40.04 14.83
CA LYS A 351 -39.01 40.98 13.70
C LYS A 351 -38.08 42.17 13.94
N ASN A 352 -38.09 42.74 15.14
CA ASN A 352 -37.17 43.83 15.49
C ASN A 352 -35.71 43.41 15.40
N LYS A 353 -35.37 42.25 15.99
CA LYS A 353 -34.01 41.66 15.86
C LYS A 353 -33.65 41.38 14.40
N LEU A 354 -34.59 40.85 13.62
CA LEU A 354 -34.39 40.57 12.20
C LEU A 354 -34.10 41.86 11.42
N ASN A 355 -34.84 42.94 11.65
CA ASN A 355 -34.61 44.23 11.00
C ASN A 355 -33.22 44.80 11.31
N VAL A 356 -32.78 44.71 12.56
CA VAL A 356 -31.40 45.08 12.95
C VAL A 356 -30.38 44.23 12.19
N LYS A 357 -30.60 42.90 12.12
CA LYS A 357 -29.70 41.99 11.40
C LYS A 357 -29.72 42.19 9.89
N ILE A 358 -30.85 42.55 9.30
CA ILE A 358 -30.93 42.92 7.87
C ILE A 358 -30.02 44.13 7.62
N LYS A 359 -30.13 45.20 8.43
CA LYS A 359 -29.22 46.36 8.32
C LYS A 359 -27.75 45.98 8.47
N GLU A 360 -27.41 45.18 9.48
CA GLU A 360 -26.03 44.70 9.68
C GLU A 360 -25.53 43.97 8.42
N VAL A 361 -26.32 43.05 7.89
CA VAL A 361 -25.97 42.23 6.72
C VAL A 361 -25.88 43.08 5.44
N GLU A 362 -26.76 44.05 5.25
CA GLU A 362 -26.70 45.01 4.14
C GLU A 362 -25.38 45.78 4.15
N ILE A 363 -24.97 46.30 5.29
CA ILE A 363 -23.72 47.06 5.42
C ILE A 363 -22.51 46.13 5.30
N ILE A 364 -22.55 44.94 5.90
CA ILE A 364 -21.48 43.94 5.71
C ILE A 364 -21.33 43.60 4.21
N SER A 365 -22.44 43.44 3.48
CA SER A 365 -22.41 43.12 2.05
C SER A 365 -21.69 44.19 1.22
N GLY A 366 -21.72 45.45 1.64
CA GLY A 366 -21.06 46.54 0.91
C GLY A 366 -19.58 46.73 1.22
N PHE A 367 -19.10 46.28 2.38
CA PHE A 367 -17.67 46.35 2.73
C PHE A 367 -16.90 45.04 2.50
N PHE A 368 -17.60 43.91 2.41
CA PHE A 368 -16.99 42.58 2.47
C PHE A 368 -17.28 41.73 1.23
N ASP A 369 -16.34 41.69 0.29
CA ASP A 369 -16.49 40.92 -0.96
C ASP A 369 -16.69 39.40 -0.74
N PHE A 370 -16.20 38.85 0.39
CA PHE A 370 -16.31 37.43 0.70
C PHE A 370 -17.70 37.11 1.30
N PHE A 371 -18.74 37.36 0.51
CA PHE A 371 -20.14 37.29 0.91
C PHE A 371 -20.88 36.11 0.21
N PRO A 372 -21.82 35.42 0.89
CA PRO A 372 -22.63 34.36 0.29
C PRO A 372 -23.50 34.87 -0.87
N THR A 373 -23.63 34.07 -1.94
CA THR A 373 -24.47 34.44 -3.08
C THR A 373 -25.96 34.36 -2.76
N LYS A 374 -26.36 33.49 -1.82
CA LYS A 374 -27.73 33.37 -1.31
C LYS A 374 -27.73 33.07 0.19
N ILE A 375 -28.63 33.72 0.92
CA ILE A 375 -28.90 33.45 2.34
C ILE A 375 -30.29 32.82 2.42
N SER A 376 -30.40 31.66 3.07
CA SER A 376 -31.68 30.97 3.30
C SER A 376 -32.37 31.42 4.58
N ASP A 377 -33.67 31.17 4.71
CA ASP A 377 -34.44 31.51 5.93
C ASP A 377 -33.90 30.81 7.19
N TYR A 378 -33.38 29.59 7.04
CA TYR A 378 -32.67 28.91 8.12
C TYR A 378 -31.42 29.70 8.55
N GLU A 379 -30.65 30.22 7.60
CA GLU A 379 -29.44 31.01 7.89
C GLU A 379 -29.79 32.36 8.51
N TRP A 380 -30.89 33.00 8.08
CA TRP A 380 -31.46 34.16 8.78
C TRP A 380 -31.84 33.84 10.24
N SER A 381 -32.43 32.68 10.50
CA SER A 381 -32.72 32.24 11.87
C SER A 381 -31.48 32.04 12.75
N VAL A 382 -30.32 31.75 12.13
CA VAL A 382 -29.02 31.66 12.83
C VAL A 382 -28.46 33.06 13.07
N LEU A 383 -28.59 33.98 12.11
CA LEU A 383 -28.14 35.37 12.26
C LEU A 383 -28.91 36.12 13.34
N ILE A 384 -30.22 35.86 13.49
CA ILE A 384 -31.03 36.42 14.59
C ILE A 384 -30.48 36.03 15.97
N LYS A 385 -29.82 34.86 16.09
CA LYS A 385 -29.20 34.37 17.33
C LYS A 385 -27.81 34.93 17.59
N CYS A 386 -27.26 35.76 16.70
CA CYS A 386 -25.94 36.35 16.88
C CYS A 386 -26.06 37.62 17.71
N ASP A 387 -25.42 37.64 18.88
CA ASP A 387 -25.49 38.77 19.82
C ASP A 387 -24.57 39.93 19.41
N THR A 388 -23.50 39.63 18.66
CA THR A 388 -22.47 40.61 18.29
C THR A 388 -22.26 40.67 16.79
N LEU A 389 -21.88 41.84 16.29
CA LEU A 389 -21.56 42.06 14.88
C LEU A 389 -20.42 41.14 14.40
N LYS A 390 -19.44 40.87 15.27
CA LYS A 390 -18.40 39.87 15.01
C LYS A 390 -18.97 38.47 14.77
N GLN A 391 -19.92 38.01 15.59
CA GLN A 391 -20.59 36.71 15.37
C GLN A 391 -21.36 36.72 14.05
N THR A 392 -22.07 37.82 13.72
CA THR A 392 -22.75 37.99 12.43
C THR A 392 -21.75 37.81 11.28
N LEU A 393 -20.61 38.49 11.29
CA LEU A 393 -19.57 38.37 10.27
C LEU A 393 -18.99 36.94 10.19
N ASP A 394 -18.69 36.33 11.34
CA ASP A 394 -18.15 34.97 11.40
C ASP A 394 -19.13 33.95 10.79
N GLN A 395 -20.44 34.12 11.00
CA GLN A 395 -21.48 33.30 10.36
C GLN A 395 -21.59 33.54 8.86
N ILE A 396 -21.54 34.80 8.40
CA ILE A 396 -21.52 35.14 6.97
C ILE A 396 -20.33 34.46 6.27
N ILE A 397 -19.14 34.53 6.87
CA ILE A 397 -17.93 33.84 6.39
C ILE A 397 -18.16 32.32 6.35
N PHE A 398 -18.80 31.74 7.38
CA PHE A 398 -19.12 30.31 7.41
C PHE A 398 -20.08 29.91 6.29
N PHE A 399 -21.12 30.70 6.01
CA PHE A 399 -22.05 30.46 4.90
C PHE A 399 -21.32 30.48 3.55
N LYS A 400 -20.46 31.46 3.31
CA LYS A 400 -19.66 31.50 2.07
C LYS A 400 -18.71 30.30 1.95
N LYS A 401 -18.06 29.87 3.04
CA LYS A 401 -17.23 28.65 3.04
C LYS A 401 -18.04 27.40 2.70
N LYS A 402 -19.24 27.27 3.25
CA LYS A 402 -20.16 26.16 2.96
C LYS A 402 -20.60 26.16 1.49
N GLU A 403 -20.85 27.32 0.90
CA GLU A 403 -21.14 27.50 -0.52
C GLU A 403 -19.97 27.07 -1.41
N LEU A 404 -18.75 27.56 -1.15
CA LEU A 404 -17.54 27.18 -1.89
C LEU A 404 -17.24 25.67 -1.80
N LEU A 405 -17.51 25.04 -0.65
CA LEU A 405 -17.38 23.59 -0.49
C LEU A 405 -18.36 22.85 -1.41
N LYS A 406 -19.62 23.30 -1.50
CA LYS A 406 -20.61 22.72 -2.42
C LYS A 406 -20.20 22.91 -3.88
N GLU A 407 -19.71 24.08 -4.27
CA GLU A 407 -19.20 24.32 -5.62
C GLU A 407 -18.02 23.41 -5.96
N ARG A 408 -17.06 23.29 -5.05
CA ARG A 408 -15.93 22.38 -5.22
C ARG A 408 -16.39 20.93 -5.38
N ASP A 409 -17.40 20.50 -4.64
CA ASP A 409 -17.93 19.15 -4.75
C ASP A 409 -18.71 18.94 -6.06
N LYS A 410 -19.48 19.94 -6.52
CA LYS A 410 -20.08 19.95 -7.87
C LYS A 410 -19.02 19.85 -8.97
N ILE A 411 -17.96 20.66 -8.91
CA ILE A 411 -16.85 20.61 -9.87
C ILE A 411 -16.19 19.23 -9.84
N LYS A 412 -15.94 18.65 -8.64
CA LYS A 412 -15.41 17.28 -8.55
C LYS A 412 -16.35 16.25 -9.19
N GLU A 413 -17.65 16.40 -9.02
CA GLU A 413 -18.65 15.54 -9.64
C GLU A 413 -18.73 15.72 -11.16
N GLU A 414 -18.68 16.94 -11.67
CA GLU A 414 -18.64 17.25 -13.09
C GLU A 414 -17.36 16.75 -13.74
N VAL A 415 -16.19 16.95 -13.11
CA VAL A 415 -14.93 16.35 -13.55
C VAL A 415 -15.04 14.83 -13.57
N LYS A 416 -15.69 14.21 -12.58
CA LYS A 416 -15.97 12.76 -12.60
C LYS A 416 -16.94 12.38 -13.73
N LYS A 417 -17.93 13.21 -14.09
CA LYS A 417 -18.87 12.97 -15.20
C LYS A 417 -18.20 13.16 -16.56
N ASN A 418 -17.48 14.25 -16.78
CA ASN A 418 -16.76 14.54 -18.02
C ASN A 418 -15.68 13.50 -18.30
N LYS A 419 -14.95 13.03 -17.28
CA LYS A 419 -14.06 11.87 -17.43
C LYS A 419 -14.81 10.65 -17.99
N LYS A 420 -15.99 10.34 -17.45
CA LYS A 420 -16.83 9.24 -17.96
C LYS A 420 -17.29 9.45 -19.40
N VAL A 421 -17.51 10.68 -19.85
CA VAL A 421 -17.96 10.99 -21.23
C VAL A 421 -16.79 10.92 -22.22
N VAL A 422 -15.63 11.52 -21.88
CA VAL A 422 -14.41 11.46 -22.69
C VAL A 422 -13.93 10.02 -22.88
N GLU A 423 -14.01 9.20 -21.83
CA GLU A 423 -13.66 7.77 -21.88
C GLU A 423 -14.63 6.93 -22.71
N LYS A 424 -15.89 7.34 -22.85
CA LYS A 424 -16.86 6.67 -23.74
C LYS A 424 -16.67 7.01 -25.21
N ASN A 425 -16.21 8.23 -25.52
CA ASN A 425 -16.14 8.76 -26.89
C ASN A 425 -14.73 8.64 -27.52
N SER A 426 -13.72 8.15 -26.81
CA SER A 426 -12.39 7.92 -27.38
C SER A 426 -12.39 6.77 -28.40
N PRO A 427 -12.06 6.99 -29.69
CA PRO A 427 -11.86 5.90 -30.65
C PRO A 427 -10.65 5.06 -30.23
N GLN A 428 -10.81 3.73 -30.15
CA GLN A 428 -9.78 2.79 -29.69
C GLN A 428 -8.54 2.80 -30.60
N PRO A 429 -7.38 3.35 -30.19
CA PRO A 429 -6.14 3.11 -30.91
C PRO A 429 -5.58 1.75 -30.45
N LEU A 430 -5.01 0.98 -31.38
CA LEU A 430 -4.27 -0.25 -31.06
C LEU A 430 -3.25 0.06 -29.95
N GLN A 431 -3.40 -0.64 -28.82
CA GLN A 431 -2.69 -0.39 -27.58
C GLN A 431 -1.19 -0.68 -27.73
N VAL A 432 -0.41 0.36 -28.00
CA VAL A 432 1.00 0.39 -27.56
C VAL A 432 0.97 0.50 -26.05
N VAL A 433 1.67 -0.43 -25.38
CA VAL A 433 1.69 -0.63 -23.92
C VAL A 433 2.37 0.57 -23.24
N GLY A 434 1.64 1.67 -23.16
CA GLY A 434 1.97 2.88 -22.43
C GLY A 434 1.18 2.92 -21.12
N ILE A 435 1.92 3.03 -20.02
CA ILE A 435 1.44 3.14 -18.64
C ILE A 435 0.54 4.38 -18.52
N ASN A 436 -0.78 4.22 -18.31
CA ASN A 436 -1.70 5.15 -17.59
C ASN A 436 -3.16 5.30 -18.10
N ASN A 437 -3.73 4.37 -18.85
CA ASN A 437 -5.18 4.38 -19.09
C ASN A 437 -5.86 3.23 -18.32
N PHE A 438 -6.28 3.52 -17.08
CA PHE A 438 -6.93 2.57 -16.16
C PHE A 438 -8.46 2.51 -16.41
N PRO A 439 -9.00 1.45 -17.04
CA PRO A 439 -10.43 1.39 -17.36
C PRO A 439 -11.30 0.98 -16.15
N ILE A 440 -12.50 1.54 -16.08
CA ILE A 440 -13.51 1.42 -14.99
C ILE A 440 -13.98 -0.02 -14.68
N GLY A 441 -13.63 -1.03 -15.49
CA GLY A 441 -13.84 -2.44 -15.13
C GLY A 441 -13.09 -2.86 -13.85
N MET A 442 -12.05 -2.11 -13.46
CA MET A 442 -11.23 -2.47 -12.30
C MET A 442 -11.87 -2.21 -10.94
N ASN A 443 -12.86 -1.34 -10.74
CA ASN A 443 -13.43 -1.18 -9.38
C ASN A 443 -14.13 -2.47 -8.90
N LYS A 444 -14.83 -3.16 -9.81
CA LYS A 444 -15.36 -4.51 -9.54
C LYS A 444 -14.24 -5.52 -9.35
N SER A 445 -13.13 -5.40 -10.09
CA SER A 445 -11.98 -6.29 -9.92
C SER A 445 -11.21 -6.03 -8.63
N ILE A 446 -11.13 -4.79 -8.15
CA ILE A 446 -10.47 -4.39 -6.90
C ILE A 446 -11.27 -4.95 -5.72
N ILE A 447 -12.58 -4.71 -5.66
CA ILE A 447 -13.42 -5.29 -4.59
C ILE A 447 -13.36 -6.83 -4.64
N LYS A 448 -13.35 -7.42 -5.84
CA LYS A 448 -13.18 -8.88 -6.00
C LYS A 448 -11.81 -9.33 -5.48
N TYR A 449 -10.74 -8.61 -5.78
CA TYR A 449 -9.39 -8.90 -5.35
C TYR A 449 -9.21 -8.75 -3.84
N GLU A 450 -9.76 -7.68 -3.24
CA GLU A 450 -9.82 -7.46 -1.79
C GLU A 450 -10.56 -8.62 -1.09
N ASN A 451 -11.73 -9.02 -1.60
CA ASN A 451 -12.46 -10.17 -1.06
C ASN A 451 -11.68 -11.47 -1.24
N GLN A 452 -10.99 -11.67 -2.38
CA GLN A 452 -10.15 -12.85 -2.61
C GLN A 452 -8.95 -12.89 -1.66
N ASN A 453 -8.28 -11.77 -1.42
CA ASN A 453 -7.20 -11.67 -0.44
C ASN A 453 -7.70 -11.95 0.96
N TYR A 454 -8.89 -11.45 1.30
CA TYR A 454 -9.46 -11.72 2.61
C TYR A 454 -9.79 -13.21 2.79
N THR A 455 -10.53 -13.81 1.85
CA THR A 455 -10.81 -15.26 1.87
C THR A 455 -9.52 -16.07 1.92
N HIS A 456 -8.49 -15.68 1.16
CA HIS A 456 -7.19 -16.33 1.17
C HIS A 456 -6.49 -16.24 2.53
N SER A 457 -6.47 -15.06 3.13
CA SER A 457 -5.89 -14.82 4.46
C SER A 457 -6.57 -15.68 5.52
N LEU A 458 -7.92 -15.73 5.52
CA LEU A 458 -8.71 -16.57 6.43
C LEU A 458 -8.40 -18.06 6.30
N LEU A 459 -8.11 -18.55 5.09
CA LEU A 459 -7.91 -19.97 4.82
C LEU A 459 -6.48 -20.46 5.01
N LEU A 460 -5.48 -19.64 4.64
CA LEU A 460 -4.09 -20.10 4.53
C LEU A 460 -3.13 -19.46 5.54
N ASN A 461 -3.44 -18.27 6.06
CA ASN A 461 -2.52 -17.52 6.89
C ASN A 461 -2.94 -17.60 8.36
N ASN A 462 -1.98 -17.87 9.25
CA ASN A 462 -2.18 -17.72 10.68
C ASN A 462 -1.91 -16.25 11.07
N THR A 463 -2.80 -15.35 10.64
CA THR A 463 -2.74 -13.92 10.98
C THR A 463 -3.45 -13.66 12.31
N PRO A 464 -3.00 -12.64 13.08
CA PRO A 464 -3.69 -12.25 14.29
C PRO A 464 -5.14 -11.85 14.00
N LYS A 465 -6.02 -11.98 15.00
CA LYS A 465 -7.43 -11.61 14.88
C LYS A 465 -7.70 -10.26 15.54
N ILE A 466 -8.61 -9.48 14.97
CA ILE A 466 -9.09 -8.23 15.54
C ILE A 466 -10.48 -8.46 16.10
N VAL A 467 -10.67 -8.17 17.38
CA VAL A 467 -11.97 -8.20 18.03
C VAL A 467 -12.30 -6.80 18.50
N ILE A 468 -13.46 -6.29 18.11
CA ILE A 468 -13.99 -5.02 18.63
C ILE A 468 -15.03 -5.35 19.69
N ASP A 469 -14.74 -5.00 20.94
CA ASP A 469 -15.65 -5.19 22.05
C ASP A 469 -16.74 -4.11 22.03
N CYS A 470 -17.94 -4.51 21.63
CA CYS A 470 -19.07 -3.62 21.39
C CYS A 470 -19.96 -3.42 22.62
N ARG A 471 -19.59 -3.94 23.81
CA ARG A 471 -20.44 -3.86 25.02
C ARG A 471 -20.82 -2.43 25.44
N TYR A 472 -20.00 -1.44 25.07
CA TYR A 472 -20.19 -0.05 25.45
C TYR A 472 -21.09 0.73 24.49
N ILE A 473 -21.28 0.26 23.25
CA ILE A 473 -21.96 1.03 22.21
C ILE A 473 -23.38 1.44 22.62
N PRO A 474 -24.20 0.59 23.25
CA PRO A 474 -25.54 0.99 23.70
C PRO A 474 -25.53 2.13 24.74
N ASN A 475 -24.48 2.24 25.56
CA ASN A 475 -24.36 3.24 26.62
C ASN A 475 -23.80 4.59 26.13
N LEU A 476 -23.29 4.66 24.89
CA LEU A 476 -22.78 5.88 24.27
C LEU A 476 -23.90 6.86 23.89
N SER A 477 -23.60 8.16 23.89
CA SER A 477 -24.44 9.18 23.26
C SER A 477 -24.70 8.86 21.77
N ILE A 478 -25.84 9.28 21.20
CA ILE A 478 -26.18 9.04 19.77
C ILE A 478 -25.05 9.51 18.85
N ARG A 479 -24.41 10.64 19.18
CA ARG A 479 -23.26 11.16 18.44
C ARG A 479 -22.06 10.22 18.52
N ALA A 480 -21.73 9.71 19.70
CA ALA A 480 -20.61 8.80 19.87
C ALA A 480 -20.89 7.43 19.25
N GLN A 481 -22.12 6.89 19.36
CA GLN A 481 -22.53 5.69 18.62
C GLN A 481 -22.28 5.85 17.11
N HIS A 482 -22.67 7.00 16.55
CA HIS A 482 -22.44 7.30 15.14
C HIS A 482 -20.94 7.37 14.78
N LEU A 483 -20.11 8.01 15.61
CA LEU A 483 -18.66 8.09 15.39
C LEU A 483 -17.97 6.73 15.52
N THR A 484 -18.35 5.92 16.51
CA THR A 484 -17.86 4.55 16.69
C THR A 484 -18.23 3.69 15.49
N GLY A 485 -19.47 3.76 15.01
CA GLY A 485 -19.90 3.00 13.84
C GLY A 485 -19.18 3.35 12.55
N LEU A 486 -18.87 4.65 12.35
CA LEU A 486 -18.01 5.08 11.24
C LEU A 486 -16.58 4.52 11.38
N GLN A 487 -16.00 4.54 12.57
CA GLN A 487 -14.67 3.99 12.83
C GLN A 487 -14.60 2.49 12.58
N ILE A 488 -15.59 1.71 13.03
CA ILE A 488 -15.69 0.27 12.74
C ILE A 488 -15.74 0.03 11.22
N SER A 489 -16.54 0.83 10.50
CA SER A 489 -16.64 0.72 9.05
C SER A 489 -15.32 1.05 8.34
N TYR A 490 -14.55 2.01 8.86
CA TYR A 490 -13.22 2.33 8.35
C TYR A 490 -12.20 1.22 8.65
N VAL A 491 -12.22 0.64 9.86
CA VAL A 491 -11.37 -0.51 10.21
C VAL A 491 -11.59 -1.65 9.22
N ILE A 492 -12.84 -2.03 8.98
CA ILE A 492 -13.18 -3.11 8.03
C ILE A 492 -12.75 -2.73 6.61
N SER A 493 -13.03 -1.50 6.17
CA SER A 493 -12.67 -1.06 4.82
C SER A 493 -11.18 -1.01 4.58
N ASP A 494 -10.39 -0.57 5.55
CA ASP A 494 -8.93 -0.47 5.43
C ASP A 494 -8.27 -1.84 5.57
N ASN A 495 -8.80 -2.70 6.43
CA ASN A 495 -8.37 -4.10 6.55
C ASN A 495 -8.50 -4.84 5.21
N ARG A 496 -9.63 -4.71 4.51
CA ARG A 496 -9.88 -5.37 3.21
C ARG A 496 -8.90 -4.95 2.10
N LYS A 497 -8.33 -3.75 2.18
CA LYS A 497 -7.33 -3.25 1.21
C LYS A 497 -5.95 -3.85 1.41
N ARG A 498 -5.71 -4.56 2.51
CA ARG A 498 -4.41 -5.18 2.79
C ARG A 498 -4.20 -6.41 1.93
N LEU A 499 -2.93 -6.75 1.75
CA LEU A 499 -2.53 -8.00 1.09
C LEU A 499 -2.93 -9.22 1.93
N GLU A 500 -2.87 -9.09 3.25
CA GLU A 500 -3.27 -10.12 4.22
C GLU A 500 -4.22 -9.50 5.27
N PRO A 501 -5.50 -9.34 4.94
CA PRO A 501 -6.48 -8.83 5.89
C PRO A 501 -6.60 -9.77 7.10
N TRP A 502 -6.71 -9.20 8.30
CA TRP A 502 -6.92 -9.97 9.52
C TRP A 502 -8.41 -10.36 9.66
N PRO A 503 -8.74 -11.51 10.26
CA PRO A 503 -10.10 -11.80 10.70
C PRO A 503 -10.60 -10.68 11.64
N VAL A 504 -11.80 -10.14 11.39
CA VAL A 504 -12.42 -9.10 12.22
C VAL A 504 -13.71 -9.64 12.81
N CYS A 505 -13.86 -9.55 14.13
CA CYS A 505 -15.07 -9.95 14.85
C CYS A 505 -15.59 -8.79 15.71
N LEU A 506 -16.89 -8.54 15.66
CA LEU A 506 -17.59 -7.67 16.60
C LEU A 506 -18.17 -8.54 17.73
N ALA A 507 -17.56 -8.49 18.92
CA ALA A 507 -18.02 -9.25 20.10
C ALA A 507 -18.90 -8.38 21.00
N ASN A 508 -19.72 -9.01 21.85
CA ASN A 508 -20.71 -8.32 22.71
C ASN A 508 -21.61 -7.35 21.92
N PHE A 509 -21.90 -7.66 20.65
CA PHE A 509 -22.68 -6.77 19.79
C PHE A 509 -24.17 -6.89 20.12
N THR A 510 -24.87 -5.75 20.21
CA THR A 510 -26.33 -5.70 20.41
C THR A 510 -26.99 -5.01 19.22
N TYR A 511 -28.04 -5.61 18.66
CA TYR A 511 -28.76 -5.06 17.51
C TYR A 511 -29.70 -3.89 17.84
N SER A 512 -29.90 -3.58 19.13
CA SER A 512 -30.78 -2.50 19.62
C SER A 512 -30.17 -1.10 19.50
N LEU A 513 -29.28 -0.87 18.53
CA LEU A 513 -28.67 0.43 18.27
C LEU A 513 -29.58 1.34 17.45
N ASN A 514 -29.30 2.64 17.47
CA ASN A 514 -30.02 3.60 16.64
C ASN A 514 -29.92 3.22 15.15
N GLU A 515 -31.05 3.24 14.42
CA GLU A 515 -31.10 2.87 13.00
C GLU A 515 -30.10 3.63 12.13
N SER A 516 -29.83 4.91 12.45
CA SER A 516 -28.87 5.72 11.69
C SER A 516 -27.45 5.17 11.77
N VAL A 517 -27.09 4.53 12.88
CA VAL A 517 -25.79 3.89 13.11
C VAL A 517 -25.72 2.55 12.37
N ILE A 518 -26.78 1.74 12.47
CA ILE A 518 -26.90 0.47 11.73
C ILE A 518 -26.83 0.71 10.21
N LYS A 519 -27.45 1.80 9.71
CA LYS A 519 -27.38 2.19 8.30
C LYS A 519 -25.96 2.58 7.83
N GLN A 520 -25.08 3.03 8.72
CA GLN A 520 -23.68 3.30 8.36
C GLN A 520 -22.86 2.01 8.30
N MET A 521 -23.17 1.04 9.17
CA MET A 521 -22.54 -0.27 9.21
C MET A 521 -23.13 -1.21 8.14
N ASN A 522 -23.04 -0.82 6.86
CA ASN A 522 -23.63 -1.56 5.73
C ASN A 522 -23.15 -3.02 5.62
N PHE A 523 -21.98 -3.34 6.17
CA PHE A 523 -21.46 -4.71 6.20
C PHE A 523 -22.35 -5.67 7.01
N LEU A 524 -23.08 -5.18 8.03
CA LEU A 524 -24.03 -5.97 8.83
C LEU A 524 -25.18 -6.54 7.99
N LYS A 525 -25.54 -5.90 6.87
CA LYS A 525 -26.64 -6.31 5.99
C LYS A 525 -26.18 -7.20 4.84
N SER A 526 -24.87 -7.32 4.63
CA SER A 526 -24.32 -8.03 3.49
C SER A 526 -24.03 -9.48 3.88
N GLU A 527 -24.79 -10.43 3.35
CA GLU A 527 -24.50 -11.88 3.47
C GLU A 527 -23.09 -12.26 2.97
N LYS A 528 -22.47 -11.41 2.14
CA LYS A 528 -21.11 -11.60 1.63
C LYS A 528 -20.01 -11.05 2.55
N SER A 529 -20.37 -10.49 3.70
CA SER A 529 -19.39 -10.00 4.67
C SER A 529 -18.71 -11.19 5.33
N LEU A 530 -17.38 -11.24 5.28
CA LEU A 530 -16.60 -12.26 5.98
C LEU A 530 -16.34 -11.90 7.46
N ASP A 531 -16.70 -10.68 7.86
CA ASP A 531 -16.54 -10.17 9.22
C ASP A 531 -17.61 -10.77 10.15
N GLU A 532 -17.17 -11.36 11.27
CA GLU A 532 -18.05 -12.03 12.22
C GLU A 532 -18.71 -11.02 13.18
N VAL A 533 -19.97 -11.28 13.53
CA VAL A 533 -20.72 -10.48 14.51
C VAL A 533 -21.34 -11.43 15.51
N SER A 534 -20.97 -11.30 16.79
CA SER A 534 -21.40 -12.18 17.85
C SER A 534 -21.97 -11.38 19.03
N THR A 535 -23.06 -11.88 19.59
CA THR A 535 -23.65 -11.37 20.83
C THR A 535 -22.91 -11.89 22.07
N LYS A 536 -22.04 -12.91 21.91
CA LYS A 536 -21.29 -13.55 23.00
C LYS A 536 -20.04 -12.75 23.39
N ASN A 537 -19.52 -13.00 24.58
CA ASN A 537 -18.21 -12.49 24.98
C ASN A 537 -17.11 -13.13 24.13
N TYR A 538 -16.04 -12.38 23.86
CA TYR A 538 -14.90 -12.90 23.08
C TYR A 538 -14.18 -14.07 23.78
N THR A 539 -14.26 -14.21 25.11
CA THR A 539 -13.71 -15.37 25.85
C THR A 539 -14.52 -16.65 25.62
N GLU A 540 -15.77 -16.56 25.16
CA GLU A 540 -16.57 -17.73 24.75
C GLU A 540 -16.27 -18.15 23.31
N ILE A 541 -15.65 -17.29 22.52
CA ILE A 541 -15.39 -17.48 21.08
C ILE A 541 -13.93 -17.90 20.85
N TYR A 542 -13.02 -17.31 21.62
CA TYR A 542 -11.58 -17.49 21.48
C TYR A 542 -10.96 -17.95 22.80
N ASP A 543 -9.89 -18.73 22.72
CA ASP A 543 -9.13 -19.17 23.88
C ASP A 543 -8.53 -17.97 24.62
N SER A 544 -8.91 -17.79 25.89
CA SER A 544 -8.45 -16.71 26.77
C SER A 544 -6.92 -16.61 26.85
N SER A 545 -6.19 -17.71 26.66
CA SER A 545 -4.71 -17.72 26.68
C SER A 545 -4.09 -16.91 25.53
N LYS A 546 -4.81 -16.74 24.42
CA LYS A 546 -4.37 -16.03 23.21
C LYS A 546 -4.93 -14.61 23.10
N VAL A 547 -5.83 -14.23 24.01
CA VAL A 547 -6.51 -12.94 23.98
C VAL A 547 -5.62 -11.87 24.63
N VAL A 548 -5.41 -10.78 23.91
CA VAL A 548 -4.73 -9.57 24.41
C VAL A 548 -5.67 -8.39 24.25
N TYR A 549 -6.18 -7.88 25.37
CA TYR A 549 -7.01 -6.68 25.40
C TYR A 549 -6.12 -5.44 25.37
N LEU A 550 -6.32 -4.56 24.39
CA LEU A 550 -5.58 -3.33 24.26
C LEU A 550 -6.23 -2.18 25.04
N SER A 551 -5.49 -1.64 25.99
CA SER A 551 -5.91 -0.50 26.80
C SER A 551 -4.76 0.49 26.98
N PRO A 552 -4.96 1.80 26.81
CA PRO A 552 -3.92 2.80 27.09
C PRO A 552 -3.53 2.85 28.57
N ASP A 553 -4.39 2.36 29.46
CA ASP A 553 -4.19 2.35 30.91
C ASP A 553 -3.54 1.04 31.41
N ALA A 554 -3.16 0.12 30.52
CA ALA A 554 -2.47 -1.11 30.91
C ALA A 554 -1.04 -0.84 31.41
N GLU A 555 -0.55 -1.70 32.30
CA GLU A 555 0.84 -1.63 32.78
C GLU A 555 1.81 -2.19 31.72
N ASP A 556 1.53 -3.41 31.25
CA ASP A 556 2.34 -4.12 30.26
C ASP A 556 2.33 -3.46 28.89
N GLU A 557 3.49 -3.38 28.25
CA GLU A 557 3.63 -2.90 26.87
C GLU A 557 3.68 -4.05 25.87
N LEU A 558 3.07 -3.86 24.71
CA LEU A 558 3.15 -4.82 23.62
C LEU A 558 4.51 -4.68 22.91
N GLU A 559 5.31 -5.75 22.91
CA GLU A 559 6.65 -5.77 22.31
C GLU A 559 6.66 -6.49 20.96
N HIS A 560 6.01 -7.65 20.88
CA HIS A 560 5.96 -8.51 19.70
C HIS A 560 4.51 -8.92 19.40
N ILE A 561 4.18 -9.05 18.11
CA ILE A 561 2.86 -9.49 17.65
C ILE A 561 2.97 -10.90 17.07
N LYS A 562 2.33 -11.88 17.71
CA LYS A 562 2.32 -13.27 17.23
C LYS A 562 1.12 -13.54 16.32
N GLY A 563 1.33 -14.40 15.33
CA GLY A 563 0.31 -14.71 14.31
C GLY A 563 -0.97 -15.36 14.84
N ASP A 564 -0.97 -15.98 16.02
CA ASP A 564 -2.15 -16.63 16.60
C ASP A 564 -2.85 -15.83 17.71
N GLU A 565 -2.39 -14.61 18.00
CA GLU A 565 -2.98 -13.73 19.01
C GLU A 565 -4.32 -13.14 18.56
N VAL A 566 -5.18 -12.85 19.54
CA VAL A 566 -6.47 -12.22 19.36
C VAL A 566 -6.46 -10.86 20.06
N PHE A 567 -6.37 -9.78 19.30
CA PHE A 567 -6.33 -8.41 19.82
C PHE A 567 -7.73 -7.87 20.00
N VAL A 568 -8.11 -7.62 21.26
CA VAL A 568 -9.40 -7.01 21.61
C VAL A 568 -9.22 -5.50 21.78
N ILE A 569 -10.09 -4.71 21.17
CA ILE A 569 -10.10 -3.25 21.28
C ILE A 569 -11.51 -2.80 21.69
N GLY A 570 -11.61 -1.99 22.75
CA GLY A 570 -12.88 -1.42 23.17
C GLY A 570 -13.50 -0.53 22.09
N GLY A 571 -14.76 -0.77 21.72
CA GLY A 571 -15.53 0.01 20.75
C GLY A 571 -15.93 1.40 21.25
N ILE A 572 -14.95 2.21 21.68
CA ILE A 572 -15.14 3.53 22.29
C ILE A 572 -14.32 4.57 21.51
N VAL A 573 -14.86 5.77 21.32
CA VAL A 573 -14.16 6.90 20.67
C VAL A 573 -14.09 8.08 21.63
N ASP A 574 -12.92 8.29 22.27
CA ASP A 574 -12.72 9.31 23.32
C ASP A 574 -12.55 10.75 22.78
N ARG A 575 -13.38 11.17 21.82
CA ARG A 575 -13.37 12.56 21.34
C ARG A 575 -13.98 13.52 22.38
N VAL A 576 -14.93 13.01 23.16
CA VAL A 576 -15.65 13.71 24.23
C VAL A 576 -15.81 12.70 25.36
N THR A 577 -15.67 13.13 26.62
CA THR A 577 -15.86 12.26 27.77
C THR A 577 -17.32 11.82 27.85
N GLU A 578 -17.56 10.51 27.80
CA GLU A 578 -18.90 9.91 27.88
C GLU A 578 -19.19 9.54 29.34
N HIS A 579 -20.17 10.22 29.96
CA HIS A 579 -20.46 10.07 31.39
C HIS A 579 -20.93 8.67 31.81
N ASN A 580 -21.49 7.89 30.88
CA ASN A 580 -22.02 6.54 31.13
C ASN A 580 -20.97 5.44 30.95
N ILE A 581 -19.71 5.78 30.69
CA ILE A 581 -18.63 4.82 30.48
C ILE A 581 -17.55 5.06 31.53
N PRO A 582 -17.10 4.02 32.24
CA PRO A 582 -15.98 4.13 33.17
C PRO A 582 -14.72 4.69 32.49
N LYS A 583 -13.96 5.51 33.20
CA LYS A 583 -12.74 6.15 32.67
C LYS A 583 -11.71 5.11 32.19
N HIS A 584 -11.67 3.94 32.83
CA HIS A 584 -10.76 2.84 32.53
C HIS A 584 -11.49 1.61 31.97
N ALA A 585 -12.59 1.81 31.24
CA ALA A 585 -13.50 0.75 30.82
C ALA A 585 -12.80 -0.44 30.14
N SER A 586 -11.86 -0.19 29.22
CA SER A 586 -11.10 -1.25 28.55
C SER A 586 -10.26 -2.10 29.52
N LEU A 587 -9.61 -1.47 30.50
CA LEU A 587 -8.81 -2.17 31.52
C LEU A 587 -9.72 -2.95 32.47
N GLU A 588 -10.81 -2.34 32.94
CA GLU A 588 -11.79 -2.97 33.82
C GLU A 588 -12.44 -4.19 33.16
N ALA A 589 -12.76 -4.14 31.86
CA ALA A 589 -13.27 -5.28 31.12
C ALA A 589 -12.24 -6.41 30.96
N ALA A 590 -10.99 -6.07 30.68
CA ALA A 590 -9.91 -7.06 30.59
C ALA A 590 -9.70 -7.79 31.93
N MET A 591 -9.71 -7.05 33.05
CA MET A 591 -9.61 -7.60 34.41
C MET A 591 -10.83 -8.48 34.74
N LYS A 592 -12.05 -8.01 34.45
CA LYS A 592 -13.28 -8.76 34.71
C LYS A 592 -13.34 -10.07 33.92
N ASP A 593 -12.87 -10.05 32.68
CA ASP A 593 -12.89 -11.20 31.79
C ASP A 593 -11.64 -12.09 31.96
N ASN A 594 -10.74 -11.75 32.90
CA ASN A 594 -9.49 -12.47 33.21
C ASN A 594 -8.60 -12.73 31.98
N VAL A 595 -8.41 -11.72 31.14
CA VAL A 595 -7.54 -11.79 29.95
C VAL A 595 -6.34 -10.86 30.08
N ARG A 596 -5.25 -11.17 29.36
CA ARG A 596 -4.05 -10.32 29.32
C ARG A 596 -4.40 -8.94 28.79
N CYS A 597 -3.94 -7.88 29.47
CA CYS A 597 -4.15 -6.50 29.05
C CYS A 597 -2.80 -5.83 28.74
N ALA A 598 -2.68 -5.16 27.60
CA ALA A 598 -1.44 -4.48 27.20
C ALA A 598 -1.70 -3.12 26.54
N LYS A 599 -0.72 -2.22 26.57
CA LYS A 599 -0.73 -0.93 25.87
C LYS A 599 0.27 -0.90 24.73
N LEU A 600 0.07 0.02 23.78
CA LEU A 600 1.07 0.28 22.74
C LEU A 600 2.27 1.04 23.35
N PRO A 601 3.53 0.75 22.96
CA PRO A 601 4.74 1.36 23.50
C PRO A 601 4.98 2.79 22.98
N LEU A 602 3.98 3.68 23.12
CA LEU A 602 4.02 5.03 22.53
C LEU A 602 5.19 5.87 23.06
N ASP A 603 5.46 5.79 24.36
CA ASP A 603 6.48 6.61 25.02
C ASP A 603 7.92 6.22 24.65
N LYS A 604 8.14 4.96 24.21
CA LYS A 604 9.43 4.49 23.74
C LYS A 604 9.82 5.09 22.39
N TYR A 605 8.85 5.30 21.49
CA TYR A 605 9.12 5.64 20.10
C TYR A 605 8.65 7.05 19.68
N VAL A 606 7.73 7.66 20.43
CA VAL A 606 7.05 8.89 20.01
C VAL A 606 7.12 9.96 21.08
N LYS A 607 7.75 11.10 20.74
CA LYS A 607 7.71 12.30 21.58
C LYS A 607 6.35 12.98 21.46
N TRP A 608 5.46 12.69 22.40
CA TRP A 608 4.11 13.24 22.41
C TRP A 608 4.11 14.72 22.84
N LYS A 609 3.77 15.63 21.92
CA LYS A 609 3.78 17.09 22.17
C LYS A 609 2.39 17.70 22.37
N SER A 610 1.32 17.07 21.90
CA SER A 610 -0.04 17.65 22.00
C SER A 610 -1.15 16.60 22.04
N GLY A 611 -2.20 16.89 22.82
CA GLY A 611 -3.39 16.05 22.96
C GLY A 611 -3.19 14.85 23.89
N ARG A 612 -4.27 14.11 24.16
CA ARG A 612 -4.22 12.87 24.96
C ARG A 612 -3.72 11.69 24.12
N LYS A 613 -3.16 10.67 24.76
CA LYS A 613 -2.67 9.41 24.15
C LYS A 613 -3.78 8.39 23.88
N TYR A 614 -4.97 8.87 23.53
CA TYR A 614 -6.09 8.03 23.10
C TYR A 614 -6.12 8.00 21.57
N LEU A 615 -5.91 6.83 20.99
CA LEU A 615 -5.91 6.61 19.55
C LEU A 615 -7.29 6.16 19.07
N THR A 616 -7.61 6.43 17.80
CA THR A 616 -8.84 5.91 17.18
C THR A 616 -8.70 4.42 16.89
N LEU A 617 -9.82 3.71 16.78
CA LEU A 617 -9.84 2.28 16.42
C LEU A 617 -9.01 2.01 15.15
N THR A 618 -9.19 2.84 14.11
CA THR A 618 -8.42 2.74 12.87
C THR A 618 -6.92 2.89 13.08
N ALA A 619 -6.49 3.82 13.94
CA ALA A 619 -5.08 4.05 14.21
C ALA A 619 -4.47 2.86 14.95
N VAL A 620 -5.15 2.33 15.98
CA VAL A 620 -4.67 1.16 16.73
C VAL A 620 -4.54 -0.05 15.81
N VAL A 621 -5.58 -0.36 15.03
CA VAL A 621 -5.56 -1.49 14.09
C VAL A 621 -4.44 -1.34 13.06
N ASN A 622 -4.35 -0.18 12.40
CA ASN A 622 -3.30 0.05 11.40
C ASN A 622 -1.89 -0.04 12.02
N ILE A 623 -1.72 0.39 13.27
CA ILE A 623 -0.44 0.26 13.97
C ILE A 623 -0.07 -1.22 14.14
N LEU A 624 -0.98 -2.03 14.71
CA LEU A 624 -0.74 -3.46 14.92
C LEU A 624 -0.41 -4.18 13.61
N GLN A 625 -1.18 -3.92 12.57
CA GLN A 625 -0.99 -4.56 11.27
C GLN A 625 0.30 -4.12 10.60
N ASP A 626 0.68 -2.85 10.69
CA ASP A 626 1.93 -2.36 10.12
C ASP A 626 3.16 -2.89 10.88
N VAL A 627 3.07 -3.06 12.21
CA VAL A 627 4.12 -3.69 13.04
C VAL A 627 4.28 -5.17 12.68
N TYR A 628 3.17 -5.90 12.51
CA TYR A 628 3.21 -7.29 12.08
C TYR A 628 3.81 -7.44 10.67
N ASP A 629 3.37 -6.62 9.72
CA ASP A 629 3.86 -6.66 8.33
C ASP A 629 5.34 -6.25 8.20
N SER A 630 5.85 -5.46 9.15
CA SER A 630 7.24 -5.01 9.19
C SER A 630 8.17 -5.85 10.07
N ASN A 631 7.64 -6.91 10.71
CA ASN A 631 8.37 -7.74 11.68
C ASN A 631 8.89 -6.92 12.88
N ASP A 632 7.96 -6.29 13.60
CA ASP A 632 8.14 -5.52 14.84
C ASP A 632 8.77 -4.12 14.69
N ASP A 633 8.67 -3.47 13.52
CA ASP A 633 9.08 -2.06 13.35
C ASP A 633 8.01 -1.09 13.87
N TRP A 634 8.01 -0.91 15.19
CA TRP A 634 7.18 0.04 15.92
C TRP A 634 7.43 1.49 15.48
N ASN A 635 8.67 1.87 15.19
CA ASN A 635 9.00 3.24 14.85
C ASN A 635 8.36 3.65 13.51
N TYR A 636 8.50 2.80 12.48
CA TYR A 636 7.84 3.01 11.19
C TYR A 636 6.32 3.09 11.33
N SER A 637 5.73 2.12 12.04
CA SER A 637 4.29 2.01 12.18
C SER A 637 3.69 3.21 12.93
N LEU A 638 4.29 3.62 14.05
CA LEU A 638 3.82 4.73 14.86
C LEU A 638 3.98 6.07 14.13
N GLN A 639 5.10 6.31 13.44
CA GLN A 639 5.28 7.54 12.65
C GLN A 639 4.29 7.66 11.49
N LYS A 640 3.93 6.55 10.86
CA LYS A 640 2.99 6.51 9.74
C LYS A 640 1.55 6.79 10.19
N ASN A 641 1.15 6.25 11.35
CA ASN A 641 -0.25 6.22 11.77
C ASN A 641 -0.62 7.32 12.78
N ILE A 642 0.36 7.89 13.52
CA ILE A 642 0.10 8.96 14.48
C ILE A 642 -0.05 10.30 13.74
N PRO A 643 -1.12 11.08 14.01
CA PRO A 643 -1.30 12.37 13.38
C PRO A 643 -0.14 13.33 13.71
N VAL A 644 0.37 14.00 12.68
CA VAL A 644 1.47 14.98 12.77
C VAL A 644 1.25 16.04 13.87
N ARG A 645 0.00 16.42 14.13
CA ARG A 645 -0.36 17.39 15.20
C ARG A 645 0.01 16.92 16.61
N ASN A 646 0.10 15.62 16.85
CA ASN A 646 0.42 15.05 18.16
C ASN A 646 1.94 15.07 18.42
N VAL A 647 2.74 15.11 17.36
CA VAL A 647 4.21 15.07 17.42
C VAL A 647 4.86 16.42 17.14
N ARG A 648 4.19 17.31 16.38
CA ARG A 648 4.68 18.68 16.11
C ARG A 648 4.27 19.66 17.21
N GLY A 649 5.24 20.44 17.66
CA GLY A 649 5.01 21.50 18.65
C GLY A 649 4.42 22.76 18.02
N PRO A 650 3.91 23.70 18.83
CA PRO A 650 3.49 25.02 18.34
C PRO A 650 4.60 25.78 17.60
N GLU A 651 5.86 25.57 17.97
CA GLU A 651 7.06 26.18 17.38
C GLU A 651 7.37 25.69 15.95
N GLU A 652 6.98 24.47 15.60
CA GLU A 652 7.22 23.88 14.26
C GLU A 652 6.10 24.21 13.25
N LYS A 653 5.09 24.99 13.65
CA LYS A 653 4.01 25.41 12.76
C LYS A 653 4.54 26.45 11.76
N HIS A 654 4.27 26.24 10.47
CA HIS A 654 4.72 27.11 9.38
C HIS A 654 4.41 28.60 9.67
N SER A 655 5.46 29.43 9.74
CA SER A 655 5.35 30.88 9.99
C SER A 655 4.39 31.57 9.02
N GLY A 656 4.49 31.24 7.72
CA GLY A 656 3.62 31.83 6.68
C GLY A 656 2.13 31.54 6.86
N ASN A 657 1.74 30.38 7.40
CA ASN A 657 0.32 30.10 7.69
C ASN A 657 -0.17 30.91 8.91
N LYS A 658 0.70 31.12 9.91
CA LYS A 658 0.40 31.95 11.07
C LYS A 658 0.24 33.42 10.68
N GLU A 659 1.13 33.92 9.83
CA GLU A 659 1.07 35.27 9.25
C GLU A 659 -0.18 35.48 8.40
N LEU A 660 -0.51 34.55 7.49
CA LEU A 660 -1.72 34.62 6.68
C LEU A 660 -3.00 34.68 7.55
N LEU A 661 -3.10 33.82 8.57
CA LEU A 661 -4.22 33.83 9.49
C LEU A 661 -4.30 35.12 10.31
N ALA A 662 -3.16 35.70 10.67
CA ALA A 662 -3.11 37.00 11.35
C ALA A 662 -3.59 38.13 10.42
N SER A 663 -3.12 38.19 9.17
CA SER A 663 -3.55 39.19 8.19
C SER A 663 -5.04 39.09 7.86
N ILE A 664 -5.61 37.88 7.78
CA ILE A 664 -7.07 37.70 7.59
C ILE A 664 -7.83 38.26 8.80
N ARG A 665 -7.38 37.98 10.02
CA ARG A 665 -8.01 38.50 11.25
C ARG A 665 -7.96 40.02 11.32
N GLU A 666 -6.83 40.61 10.92
CA GLU A 666 -6.62 42.06 10.89
C GLU A 666 -7.52 42.74 9.84
N TYR A 667 -7.62 42.17 8.64
CA TYR A 667 -8.58 42.64 7.62
C TYR A 667 -10.02 42.55 8.12
N ASN A 668 -10.44 41.42 8.71
CA ASN A 668 -11.78 41.28 9.26
C ASN A 668 -12.05 42.29 10.37
N LYS A 669 -11.06 42.62 11.22
CA LYS A 669 -11.21 43.66 12.25
C LYS A 669 -11.44 45.03 11.64
N ARG A 670 -10.70 45.40 10.58
CA ARG A 670 -10.91 46.66 9.86
C ARG A 670 -12.30 46.74 9.21
N VAL A 671 -12.79 45.63 8.67
CA VAL A 671 -14.16 45.52 8.13
C VAL A 671 -15.20 45.73 9.24
N LEU A 672 -15.03 45.08 10.40
CA LEU A 672 -15.94 45.27 11.55
C LEU A 672 -16.02 46.74 11.97
N SER A 673 -14.89 47.43 12.12
CA SER A 673 -14.86 48.85 12.48
C SER A 673 -15.55 49.74 11.44
N ALA A 674 -15.33 49.50 10.15
CA ALA A 674 -15.99 50.26 9.09
C ALA A 674 -17.52 50.02 9.06
N VAL A 675 -17.97 48.79 9.34
CA VAL A 675 -19.39 48.46 9.46
C VAL A 675 -20.01 49.16 10.68
N GLU A 676 -19.34 49.14 11.83
CA GLU A 676 -19.80 49.82 13.05
C GLU A 676 -19.92 51.34 12.86
N GLU A 677 -18.92 51.98 12.24
CA GLU A 677 -18.95 53.42 11.91
C GLU A 677 -20.13 53.76 10.99
N LYS A 678 -20.38 52.93 9.97
CA LYS A 678 -21.46 53.15 9.02
C LYS A 678 -22.84 52.93 9.62
N LEU A 679 -22.99 51.93 10.51
CA LEU A 679 -24.22 51.68 11.26
C LEU A 679 -24.57 52.90 12.12
N ASN A 680 -23.61 53.40 12.89
CA ASN A 680 -23.79 54.58 13.73
C ASN A 680 -24.19 55.81 12.91
N TYR A 681 -23.56 56.04 11.75
CA TYR A 681 -23.92 57.15 10.86
C TYR A 681 -25.34 57.03 10.27
N CYS A 682 -25.79 55.81 9.95
CA CYS A 682 -27.15 55.59 9.44
C CYS A 682 -28.23 55.76 10.50
N ASP A 683 -27.91 55.53 11.77
CA ASP A 683 -28.85 55.78 12.86
C ASP A 683 -28.93 57.29 13.20
N ILE A 684 -27.85 58.06 13.07
CA ILE A 684 -27.86 59.54 13.23
C ILE A 684 -28.76 60.23 12.19
N ILE A 685 -28.71 59.83 10.92
CA ILE A 685 -29.57 60.41 9.87
C ILE A 685 -31.06 60.15 10.12
N LYS A 686 -31.41 59.05 10.80
CA LYS A 686 -32.80 58.74 11.16
C LYS A 686 -33.32 59.58 12.31
N ASP A 687 -32.45 60.11 13.16
CA ASP A 687 -32.84 61.01 14.25
C ASP A 687 -32.93 62.48 13.78
N GLU A 688 -32.28 62.83 12.66
CA GLU A 688 -32.35 64.17 12.05
C GLU A 688 -33.52 64.36 11.06
N GLN A 689 -34.13 63.28 10.54
CA GLN A 689 -35.32 63.29 9.67
C GLN A 689 -36.60 63.07 10.48
#